data_AF-A2DZF9-F1
#
_entry.id   AF-A2DZF9-F1
#
_cell.length_a   1.000
_cell.length_b   1.000
_cell.length_c   1.000
_cell.angle_alpha   90.00
_cell.angle_beta   90.00
_cell.angle_gamma   90.00
#
_symmetry.space_group_name_H-M   'P 1'
#
loop_
_entity.id
_entity.type
_entity.pdbx_description
1 polymer ?
#
loop_
_entity_poly.entity_id
_entity_poly.type
_entity_poly.pdbx_seq_one_letter_code
_entity_poly.pdbx_strand_id
1 'polypeptide(L)'
;MTEQGVKSVLNALGDEEEEEIPEYEVPEDLVSDVKPCQYLADIYQEPITDFTKLGNRVPEFLKMCKYNDVPQYQNIPITDSYKMFVNSFNELTRETISSPPDSVAQYTNYLTSLIPQKFCFPMANSWPPSFPRIVNTIEPEIGAMVKMLTEASDPTALLRFLSLALFPKTWSSHHCGENELIAICPCKFKGKDNHWAYIEKVSKTFVVCSLSKMGEMIIRATGTVDRIAKTKDKKGLMIKDVHDGLIADIYPLDEDQLDLWVNCLEKFDPLEDKEPFKPVPFPYFFTSDLPWFPDIFYRSFYEALTTNDMILLRACISLDAPYEVADGFLTISLYARKSHIFFATIVSYILENDDLNPMAVYAEDSFFRKFSHALFKRFSSSYLMFLKKVVTFIDRHKTLDEKLFFGVIKYIMMSSGYIPIQIRHFASIIRSYVTTKFNLRGMVYFLIGGFFGLDFICPVLAHPERYFEGIVLKNPQLLKQVSDNLQYIFHGALLPDSFSSWNDRVLKHTIPALEEFLFSIGDIAGEIPSYSPPSVSDMAHAVDVIMHCLLKNTKTVRQIYDESRTPFVSYAPQLGLNFTSGLCDFFRQYFDKSNRANMKKMAQKVKPNPLKFPPLPMYGAHAQAAVRKGENMFNYQAGSFADMGDYKERSFGMAPSSPTSMKLPKKPINPHKNPLVMEKKQGKIAEDSDSESSFTDHHDKKKKKHDNDKKKKPTLTSSSMPEPPKKKSATASLASNSGKH
;
A
#
# COMPACT_ATOMS: atom_id res chain seq x y z
N MET A 1 44.04 6.58 -1.32
CA MET A 1 44.25 6.87 -2.75
C MET A 1 44.21 8.38 -2.93
N THR A 2 44.86 8.93 -3.95
CA THR A 2 44.69 10.34 -4.30
C THR A 2 43.32 10.57 -4.93
N GLU A 3 42.75 11.74 -4.72
CA GLU A 3 41.41 12.18 -5.14
C GLU A 3 41.14 11.99 -6.65
N GLN A 4 42.19 12.09 -7.46
CA GLN A 4 42.16 11.84 -8.91
C GLN A 4 41.84 10.38 -9.29
N GLY A 5 42.16 9.41 -8.43
CA GLY A 5 41.92 7.99 -8.71
C GLY A 5 40.45 7.56 -8.56
N VAL A 6 39.65 8.32 -7.78
CA VAL A 6 38.21 8.06 -7.65
C VAL A 6 37.46 8.67 -8.83
N LYS A 7 37.82 9.90 -9.24
CA LYS A 7 37.26 10.55 -10.44
C LYS A 7 37.47 9.73 -11.72
N SER A 8 38.59 9.05 -11.89
CA SER A 8 38.81 8.24 -13.12
C SER A 8 38.04 6.91 -13.17
N VAL A 9 37.42 6.47 -12.07
CA VAL A 9 36.54 5.29 -12.06
C VAL A 9 35.09 5.71 -12.29
N LEU A 10 34.68 6.85 -11.70
CA LEU A 10 33.37 7.45 -11.96
C LEU A 10 33.22 7.85 -13.44
N ASN A 11 34.22 8.51 -14.03
CA ASN A 11 34.21 8.87 -15.47
C ASN A 11 34.39 7.67 -16.44
N ALA A 12 34.49 6.43 -15.93
CA ALA A 12 34.61 5.21 -16.75
C ALA A 12 33.31 4.38 -16.75
N LEU A 13 32.40 4.64 -15.82
CA LEU A 13 30.97 4.48 -16.05
C LEU A 13 30.60 5.66 -16.97
N GLY A 14 30.03 5.37 -18.14
CA GLY A 14 29.84 6.41 -19.15
C GLY A 14 28.91 7.51 -18.67
N ASP A 15 29.02 8.69 -19.28
CA ASP A 15 27.98 9.72 -19.28
C ASP A 15 26.75 9.16 -20.02
N GLU A 16 26.04 8.20 -19.41
CA GLU A 16 24.60 8.11 -19.59
C GLU A 16 24.10 9.45 -19.04
N GLU A 17 23.51 10.28 -19.91
CA GLU A 17 22.83 11.50 -19.49
C GLU A 17 21.83 11.07 -18.41
N GLU A 18 22.08 11.45 -17.15
CA GLU A 18 21.07 11.33 -16.10
C GLU A 18 19.89 12.13 -16.64
N GLU A 19 18.84 11.44 -17.12
CA GLU A 19 17.56 12.07 -17.42
C GLU A 19 17.15 12.75 -16.11
N GLU A 20 17.35 14.07 -16.03
CA GLU A 20 16.91 14.88 -14.90
C GLU A 20 15.42 14.58 -14.73
N ILE A 21 15.11 13.74 -13.74
CA ILE A 21 13.74 13.33 -13.48
C ILE A 21 13.02 14.63 -13.16
N PRO A 22 12.08 15.08 -14.01
CA PRO A 22 11.59 16.45 -13.95
C PRO A 22 11.07 16.71 -12.54
N GLU A 23 11.65 17.73 -11.92
CA GLU A 23 11.49 18.02 -10.49
C GLU A 23 9.99 18.02 -10.16
N TYR A 24 9.60 17.26 -9.13
CA TYR A 24 8.19 17.01 -8.84
C TYR A 24 7.55 18.27 -8.25
N GLU A 25 7.11 19.17 -9.12
CA GLU A 25 6.27 20.29 -8.72
C GLU A 25 4.93 19.76 -8.21
N VAL A 26 4.71 19.95 -6.92
CA VAL A 26 3.45 19.69 -6.24
C VAL A 26 2.34 20.52 -6.91
N PRO A 27 1.26 19.90 -7.39
CA PRO A 27 0.14 20.61 -7.97
C PRO A 27 -0.47 21.60 -6.98
N GLU A 28 -0.70 22.84 -7.43
CA GLU A 28 -1.35 23.90 -6.64
C GLU A 28 -2.78 23.47 -6.24
N ASP A 29 -3.03 23.33 -4.94
CA ASP A 29 -4.36 23.06 -4.38
C ASP A 29 -5.16 24.36 -4.31
N LEU A 30 -5.97 24.58 -5.35
CA LEU A 30 -6.83 25.77 -5.51
C LEU A 30 -8.07 25.75 -4.59
N VAL A 31 -8.28 24.68 -3.82
CA VAL A 31 -9.57 24.33 -3.21
C VAL A 31 -9.42 23.96 -1.72
N SER A 32 -8.21 23.98 -1.18
CA SER A 32 -7.86 23.78 0.24
C SER A 32 -8.77 24.54 1.23
N ASP A 33 -9.05 25.83 0.95
CA ASP A 33 -9.91 26.70 1.78
C ASP A 33 -11.42 26.57 1.48
N VAL A 34 -11.82 25.81 0.45
CA VAL A 34 -13.22 25.76 -0.01
C VAL A 34 -14.03 24.75 0.79
N LYS A 35 -15.10 25.24 1.42
CA LYS A 35 -15.98 24.40 2.23
C LYS A 35 -16.73 23.35 1.38
N PRO A 36 -16.84 22.09 1.87
CA PRO A 36 -17.66 21.06 1.25
C PRO A 36 -19.12 21.50 1.07
N CYS A 37 -19.78 20.97 0.03
CA CYS A 37 -21.19 21.28 -0.21
C CYS A 37 -22.12 20.62 0.83
N GLN A 38 -23.37 21.09 0.90
CA GLN A 38 -24.36 20.58 1.87
C GLN A 38 -24.55 19.05 1.78
N TYR A 39 -24.61 18.47 0.57
CA TYR A 39 -24.74 17.01 0.42
C TYR A 39 -23.57 16.28 1.09
N LEU A 40 -22.34 16.78 0.94
CA LEU A 40 -21.19 16.18 1.58
C LEU A 40 -21.26 16.32 3.10
N ALA A 41 -21.68 17.48 3.61
CA ALA A 41 -21.89 17.70 5.03
C ALA A 41 -22.98 16.77 5.61
N ASP A 42 -24.06 16.53 4.86
CA ASP A 42 -25.14 15.61 5.23
C ASP A 42 -24.64 14.17 5.32
N ILE A 43 -23.93 13.68 4.28
CA ILE A 43 -23.40 12.30 4.29
C ILE A 43 -22.15 12.13 5.17
N TYR A 44 -21.49 13.21 5.60
CA TYR A 44 -20.24 13.11 6.35
C TYR A 44 -20.41 12.32 7.64
N GLN A 45 -21.52 12.55 8.34
CA GLN A 45 -21.86 11.88 9.59
C GLN A 45 -22.60 10.55 9.39
N GLU A 46 -22.91 10.15 8.14
CA GLU A 46 -23.59 8.89 7.87
C GLU A 46 -22.62 7.69 7.98
N PRO A 47 -23.04 6.59 8.64
CA PRO A 47 -22.19 5.42 8.82
C PRO A 47 -21.99 4.63 7.52
N ILE A 48 -20.77 4.14 7.28
CA ILE A 48 -20.50 3.16 6.22
C ILE A 48 -21.00 1.78 6.63
N THR A 49 -20.66 1.35 7.84
CA THR A 49 -21.03 0.07 8.42
C THR A 49 -22.23 0.25 9.36
N ASP A 50 -23.33 -0.41 9.02
CA ASP A 50 -24.56 -0.42 9.79
C ASP A 50 -24.53 -1.57 10.80
N PHE A 51 -23.93 -1.32 11.98
CA PHE A 51 -23.77 -2.32 13.04
C PHE A 51 -25.11 -2.89 13.56
N THR A 52 -26.24 -2.22 13.30
CA THR A 52 -27.58 -2.74 13.62
C THR A 52 -28.05 -3.84 12.66
N LYS A 53 -27.35 -4.06 11.54
CA LYS A 53 -27.75 -4.98 10.46
C LYS A 53 -26.62 -5.91 10.09
N LEU A 54 -26.69 -7.14 10.60
CA LEU A 54 -25.78 -8.22 10.22
C LEU A 54 -25.82 -8.50 8.70
N GLY A 55 -24.67 -8.91 8.18
CA GLY A 55 -24.48 -9.34 6.81
C GLY A 55 -25.27 -10.61 6.45
N ASN A 56 -25.27 -10.97 5.17
CA ASN A 56 -26.00 -12.14 4.70
C ASN A 56 -25.33 -13.42 5.18
N ARG A 57 -26.12 -14.39 5.66
CA ARG A 57 -25.66 -15.64 6.30
C ARG A 57 -24.94 -15.45 7.66
N VAL A 58 -24.65 -14.22 8.09
CA VAL A 58 -24.05 -13.98 9.41
C VAL A 58 -24.97 -14.45 10.55
N PRO A 59 -26.30 -14.23 10.54
CA PRO A 59 -27.21 -14.80 11.54
C PRO A 59 -27.27 -16.34 11.55
N GLU A 60 -26.85 -17.01 10.47
CA GLU A 60 -26.75 -18.47 10.38
C GLU A 60 -25.41 -18.94 10.94
N PHE A 61 -24.31 -18.29 10.55
CA PHE A 61 -22.97 -18.46 11.15
C PHE A 61 -23.02 -18.36 12.69
N LEU A 62 -23.60 -17.27 13.23
CA LEU A 62 -23.72 -17.06 14.69
C LEU A 62 -24.56 -18.12 15.42
N LYS A 63 -25.41 -18.88 14.70
CA LYS A 63 -26.16 -20.03 15.25
C LYS A 63 -25.37 -21.34 15.17
N MET A 64 -24.43 -21.44 14.22
CA MET A 64 -23.58 -22.61 14.00
C MET A 64 -22.27 -22.56 14.81
N CYS A 65 -21.88 -21.40 15.33
CA CYS A 65 -20.74 -21.23 16.24
C CYS A 65 -20.83 -22.17 17.46
N LYS A 66 -19.80 -23.00 17.65
CA LYS A 66 -19.69 -23.92 18.80
C LYS A 66 -19.15 -23.20 20.03
N TYR A 67 -19.97 -22.36 20.65
CA TYR A 67 -19.54 -21.57 21.82
C TYR A 67 -19.04 -22.40 23.01
N ASN A 68 -19.47 -23.66 23.12
CA ASN A 68 -18.99 -24.61 24.15
C ASN A 68 -17.54 -25.08 23.94
N ASP A 69 -16.96 -24.89 22.76
CA ASP A 69 -15.55 -25.21 22.48
C ASP A 69 -14.60 -24.14 23.05
N VAL A 70 -15.13 -22.99 23.51
CA VAL A 70 -14.33 -21.89 24.10
C VAL A 70 -14.22 -22.06 25.63
N PRO A 71 -13.01 -21.96 26.21
CA PRO A 71 -12.81 -21.94 27.67
C PRO A 71 -13.69 -20.89 28.36
N GLN A 72 -14.25 -21.22 29.52
CA GLN A 72 -15.12 -20.29 30.28
C GLN A 72 -14.32 -19.16 30.93
N TYR A 73 -14.87 -17.94 30.92
CA TYR A 73 -14.32 -16.82 31.68
C TYR A 73 -14.91 -16.83 33.09
N GLN A 74 -14.09 -17.02 34.14
CA GLN A 74 -14.56 -17.07 35.54
C GLN A 74 -15.70 -18.09 35.79
N ASN A 75 -15.66 -19.25 35.11
CA ASN A 75 -16.72 -20.28 35.07
C ASN A 75 -18.05 -19.85 34.38
N ILE A 76 -18.04 -18.73 33.64
CA ILE A 76 -19.16 -18.24 32.85
C ILE A 76 -18.92 -18.58 31.37
N PRO A 77 -19.87 -19.22 30.67
CA PRO A 77 -19.76 -19.48 29.22
C PRO A 77 -19.60 -18.18 28.42
N ILE A 78 -18.86 -18.26 27.30
CA ILE A 78 -18.63 -17.07 26.45
C ILE A 78 -19.93 -16.44 25.95
N THR A 79 -21.03 -17.20 25.85
CA THR A 79 -22.37 -16.73 25.46
C THR A 79 -22.99 -15.69 26.40
N ASP A 80 -22.45 -15.55 27.60
CA ASP A 80 -22.97 -14.65 28.63
C ASP A 80 -21.89 -13.74 29.20
N SER A 81 -20.63 -14.20 29.28
CA SER A 81 -19.51 -13.37 29.73
C SER A 81 -19.23 -12.19 28.79
N TYR A 82 -19.52 -12.30 27.49
CA TYR A 82 -19.36 -11.15 26.57
C TYR A 82 -20.26 -9.97 26.95
N LYS A 83 -21.43 -10.23 27.55
CA LYS A 83 -22.38 -9.18 27.96
C LYS A 83 -21.84 -8.42 29.18
N MET A 84 -21.13 -9.10 30.08
CA MET A 84 -20.45 -8.46 31.20
C MET A 84 -19.38 -7.48 30.70
N PHE A 85 -18.59 -7.90 29.72
CA PHE A 85 -17.62 -7.03 29.05
C PHE A 85 -18.29 -5.84 28.35
N VAL A 86 -19.34 -6.05 27.55
CA VAL A 86 -20.07 -4.97 26.86
C VAL A 86 -20.66 -3.97 27.86
N ASN A 87 -21.25 -4.44 28.95
CA ASN A 87 -21.80 -3.55 29.98
C ASN A 87 -20.72 -2.67 30.61
N SER A 88 -19.57 -3.24 31.03
CA SER A 88 -18.44 -2.45 31.54
C SER A 88 -17.77 -1.58 30.47
N PHE A 89 -17.79 -1.98 29.20
CA PHE A 89 -17.22 -1.19 28.10
C PHE A 89 -18.10 0.04 27.77
N ASN A 90 -19.42 -0.12 27.82
CA ASN A 90 -20.38 0.96 27.56
C ASN A 90 -20.35 2.07 28.64
N GLU A 91 -19.69 1.83 29.78
CA GLU A 91 -19.43 2.81 30.85
C GLU A 91 -18.15 3.64 30.60
N LEU A 92 -17.33 3.30 29.59
CA LEU A 92 -16.06 3.97 29.31
C LEU A 92 -16.24 5.27 28.51
N THR A 93 -15.45 6.28 28.86
CA THR A 93 -15.23 7.47 28.04
C THR A 93 -13.96 7.32 27.19
N ARG A 94 -13.81 8.14 26.14
CA ARG A 94 -12.66 8.15 25.22
C ARG A 94 -11.32 8.29 25.94
N GLU A 95 -11.29 9.03 27.05
CA GLU A 95 -10.11 9.23 27.89
C GLU A 95 -9.74 7.94 28.67
N THR A 96 -10.75 7.28 29.25
CA THR A 96 -10.57 6.05 30.05
C THR A 96 -10.20 4.81 29.24
N ILE A 97 -10.42 4.81 27.91
CA ILE A 97 -10.01 3.71 27.01
C ILE A 97 -8.49 3.40 27.10
N SER A 98 -7.66 4.39 27.43
CA SER A 98 -6.21 4.22 27.63
C SER A 98 -5.84 3.47 28.92
N SER A 99 -6.73 3.46 29.91
CA SER A 99 -6.56 2.85 31.23
C SER A 99 -7.87 2.16 31.65
N PRO A 100 -8.29 1.11 30.94
CA PRO A 100 -9.60 0.49 31.12
C PRO A 100 -9.71 -0.17 32.50
N PRO A 101 -10.92 -0.24 33.09
CA PRO A 101 -11.17 -0.92 34.35
C PRO A 101 -10.71 -2.38 34.34
N ASP A 102 -10.35 -2.91 35.52
CA ASP A 102 -9.87 -4.29 35.67
C ASP A 102 -10.80 -5.35 35.03
N SER A 103 -12.12 -5.15 35.06
CA SER A 103 -13.07 -6.06 34.41
C SER A 103 -12.89 -6.14 32.89
N VAL A 104 -12.67 -4.98 32.25
CA VAL A 104 -12.43 -4.85 30.81
C VAL A 104 -11.03 -5.38 30.48
N ALA A 105 -10.01 -5.01 31.27
CA ALA A 105 -8.63 -5.46 31.08
C ALA A 105 -8.47 -6.99 31.23
N GLN A 106 -9.06 -7.58 32.27
CA GLN A 106 -9.06 -9.04 32.49
C GLN A 106 -9.78 -9.79 31.37
N TYR A 107 -10.90 -9.26 30.89
CA TYR A 107 -11.64 -9.88 29.79
C TYR A 107 -10.89 -9.78 28.46
N THR A 108 -10.25 -8.64 28.17
CA THR A 108 -9.37 -8.49 27.01
C THR A 108 -8.20 -9.47 27.09
N ASN A 109 -7.54 -9.61 28.24
CA ASN A 109 -6.48 -10.60 28.43
C ASN A 109 -6.97 -12.04 28.18
N TYR A 110 -8.20 -12.35 28.60
CA TYR A 110 -8.85 -13.61 28.27
C TYR A 110 -9.06 -13.79 26.76
N LEU A 111 -9.61 -12.80 26.05
CA LEU A 111 -9.74 -12.85 24.57
C LEU A 111 -8.38 -13.02 23.88
N THR A 112 -7.38 -12.21 24.23
CA THR A 112 -6.02 -12.32 23.69
C THR A 112 -5.41 -13.71 23.93
N SER A 113 -5.75 -14.39 25.04
CA SER A 113 -5.29 -15.76 25.30
C SER A 113 -5.92 -16.84 24.41
N LEU A 114 -7.07 -16.54 23.77
CA LEU A 114 -7.75 -17.44 22.82
C LEU A 114 -7.14 -17.38 21.41
N ILE A 115 -6.49 -16.26 21.07
CA ILE A 115 -5.89 -16.00 19.75
C ILE A 115 -4.45 -16.58 19.71
N PRO A 116 -4.18 -17.69 18.99
CA PRO A 116 -2.84 -18.28 18.96
C PRO A 116 -1.89 -17.43 18.10
N GLN A 117 -0.61 -17.30 18.45
CA GLN A 117 0.37 -16.49 17.69
C GLN A 117 0.44 -16.81 16.18
N LYS A 118 0.11 -18.05 15.79
CA LYS A 118 0.04 -18.47 14.37
C LYS A 118 -1.08 -17.78 13.57
N PHE A 119 -2.05 -17.15 14.23
CA PHE A 119 -3.13 -16.35 13.66
C PHE A 119 -2.61 -15.03 13.07
N CYS A 120 -1.62 -14.43 13.73
CA CYS A 120 -1.12 -13.10 13.43
C CYS A 120 -0.56 -12.98 12.01
N PHE A 121 0.26 -13.95 11.58
CA PHE A 121 0.91 -13.89 10.27
C PHE A 121 -0.08 -13.96 9.09
N PRO A 122 -1.03 -14.92 9.01
CA PRO A 122 -2.06 -14.90 7.97
C PRO A 122 -2.89 -13.62 7.98
N MET A 123 -3.36 -13.17 9.15
CA MET A 123 -4.20 -11.97 9.26
C MET A 123 -3.49 -10.69 8.78
N ALA A 124 -2.19 -10.56 9.06
CA ALA A 124 -1.38 -9.41 8.61
C ALA A 124 -0.95 -9.48 7.12
N ASN A 125 -1.07 -10.65 6.46
CA ASN A 125 -0.64 -10.85 5.07
C ASN A 125 -1.79 -11.15 4.09
N SER A 126 -3.03 -11.39 4.56
CA SER A 126 -4.19 -11.62 3.71
C SER A 126 -4.94 -10.32 3.40
N TRP A 127 -5.21 -10.06 2.11
CA TRP A 127 -6.19 -9.06 1.69
C TRP A 127 -7.27 -9.69 0.78
N PRO A 128 -8.58 -9.45 1.03
CA PRO A 128 -9.13 -8.77 2.21
C PRO A 128 -8.78 -9.51 3.52
N PRO A 129 -8.87 -8.85 4.68
CA PRO A 129 -8.54 -9.47 5.97
C PRO A 129 -9.40 -10.71 6.19
N SER A 130 -8.79 -11.80 6.65
CA SER A 130 -9.47 -13.09 6.77
C SER A 130 -9.10 -13.78 8.07
N PHE A 131 -10.08 -14.35 8.76
CA PHE A 131 -9.89 -15.06 10.02
C PHE A 131 -9.39 -16.49 9.75
N PRO A 132 -8.11 -16.81 10.00
CA PRO A 132 -7.59 -18.15 9.75
C PRO A 132 -8.18 -19.15 10.75
N ARG A 133 -8.75 -20.24 10.24
CA ARG A 133 -9.37 -21.32 11.03
C ARG A 133 -8.32 -22.30 11.55
N ILE A 134 -7.39 -21.81 12.38
CA ILE A 134 -6.23 -22.60 12.88
C ILE A 134 -6.61 -23.46 14.09
N VAL A 135 -7.57 -23.00 14.90
CA VAL A 135 -8.11 -23.70 16.07
C VAL A 135 -9.63 -23.51 16.12
N ASN A 136 -10.35 -24.46 16.73
CA ASN A 136 -11.81 -24.47 16.77
C ASN A 136 -12.43 -23.30 17.56
N THR A 137 -11.65 -22.63 18.41
CA THR A 137 -12.10 -21.49 19.23
C THR A 137 -12.28 -20.19 18.44
N ILE A 138 -11.59 -20.00 17.31
CA ILE A 138 -11.63 -18.74 16.55
C ILE A 138 -13.05 -18.43 16.07
N GLU A 139 -13.76 -19.38 15.45
CA GLU A 139 -15.11 -19.11 14.92
C GLU A 139 -16.14 -18.69 16.00
N PRO A 140 -16.27 -19.38 17.15
CA PRO A 140 -17.13 -18.92 18.23
C PRO A 140 -16.62 -17.66 18.94
N GLU A 141 -15.31 -17.42 19.03
CA GLU A 141 -14.75 -16.17 19.57
C GLU A 141 -15.11 -14.96 18.70
N ILE A 142 -14.87 -15.03 17.39
CA ILE A 142 -15.32 -14.02 16.42
C ILE A 142 -16.84 -13.88 16.47
N GLY A 143 -17.57 -14.99 16.58
CA GLY A 143 -19.02 -14.98 16.78
C GLY A 143 -19.49 -14.37 18.12
N ALA A 144 -18.61 -14.21 19.10
CA ALA A 144 -18.88 -13.46 20.33
C ALA A 144 -18.54 -11.97 20.15
N MET A 145 -17.41 -11.64 19.52
CA MET A 145 -17.04 -10.24 19.21
C MET A 145 -18.05 -9.55 18.28
N VAL A 146 -18.60 -10.26 17.28
CA VAL A 146 -19.70 -9.76 16.45
C VAL A 146 -20.95 -9.46 17.29
N LYS A 147 -21.24 -10.24 18.34
CA LYS A 147 -22.33 -9.96 19.28
C LYS A 147 -22.02 -8.75 20.18
N MET A 148 -20.78 -8.62 20.65
CA MET A 148 -20.35 -7.42 21.38
C MET A 148 -20.58 -6.15 20.56
N LEU A 149 -20.22 -6.17 19.27
CA LEU A 149 -20.44 -5.05 18.35
C LEU A 149 -21.93 -4.76 18.06
N THR A 150 -22.83 -5.76 18.15
CA THR A 150 -24.28 -5.50 18.06
C THR A 150 -24.90 -4.93 19.35
N GLU A 151 -24.24 -5.09 20.49
CA GLU A 151 -24.77 -4.72 21.82
C GLU A 151 -24.04 -3.51 22.45
N ALA A 152 -22.90 -3.09 21.88
CA ALA A 152 -22.17 -1.89 22.31
C ALA A 152 -22.95 -0.60 22.01
N SER A 153 -22.86 0.37 22.92
CA SER A 153 -23.45 1.72 22.74
C SER A 153 -22.74 2.51 21.64
N ASP A 154 -21.42 2.35 21.52
CA ASP A 154 -20.60 2.80 20.39
C ASP A 154 -19.74 1.63 19.85
N PRO A 155 -20.21 0.93 18.80
CA PRO A 155 -19.45 -0.13 18.15
C PRO A 155 -18.16 0.36 17.47
N THR A 156 -18.07 1.63 17.09
CA THR A 156 -16.87 2.21 16.46
C THR A 156 -15.78 2.41 17.51
N ALA A 157 -16.13 2.94 18.69
CA ALA A 157 -15.23 2.98 19.84
C ALA A 157 -14.77 1.57 20.26
N LEU A 158 -15.66 0.57 20.23
CA LEU A 158 -15.29 -0.82 20.52
C LEU A 158 -14.31 -1.39 19.48
N LEU A 159 -14.52 -1.19 18.17
CA LEU A 159 -13.56 -1.61 17.14
C LEU A 159 -12.19 -0.95 17.37
N ARG A 160 -12.15 0.34 17.68
CA ARG A 160 -10.91 1.05 17.99
C ARG A 160 -10.20 0.49 19.23
N PHE A 161 -10.95 0.14 20.28
CA PHE A 161 -10.37 -0.50 21.45
C PHE A 161 -9.82 -1.89 21.12
N LEU A 162 -10.58 -2.73 20.42
CA LEU A 162 -10.13 -4.09 20.05
C LEU A 162 -8.90 -4.05 19.13
N SER A 163 -8.79 -3.08 18.23
CA SER A 163 -7.61 -2.94 17.35
C SER A 163 -6.34 -2.54 18.11
N LEU A 164 -6.47 -1.83 19.24
CA LEU A 164 -5.37 -1.49 20.15
C LEU A 164 -5.02 -2.64 21.11
N ALA A 165 -6.03 -3.37 21.62
CA ALA A 165 -5.90 -4.16 22.84
C ALA A 165 -5.76 -5.68 22.64
N LEU A 166 -6.22 -6.23 21.51
CA LEU A 166 -6.16 -7.68 21.25
C LEU A 166 -4.78 -8.18 20.77
N PHE A 167 -3.94 -7.31 20.24
CA PHE A 167 -2.67 -7.71 19.61
C PHE A 167 -1.48 -6.94 20.19
N PRO A 168 -0.36 -7.61 20.51
CA PRO A 168 0.88 -6.92 20.85
C PRO A 168 1.37 -6.13 19.63
N LYS A 169 1.98 -4.96 19.87
CA LYS A 169 2.53 -4.12 18.80
C LYS A 169 3.66 -4.84 18.05
N THR A 170 4.55 -5.47 18.78
CA THR A 170 5.53 -6.43 18.26
C THR A 170 4.90 -7.82 18.17
N TRP A 171 4.18 -8.10 17.09
CA TRP A 171 3.50 -9.38 16.86
C TRP A 171 4.29 -10.37 15.98
N SER A 172 5.33 -9.92 15.26
CA SER A 172 6.30 -10.81 14.64
C SER A 172 7.45 -11.10 15.60
N SER A 173 7.95 -12.34 15.59
CA SER A 173 9.25 -12.64 16.20
C SER A 173 10.35 -11.83 15.51
N HIS A 174 10.34 -11.84 14.18
CA HIS A 174 11.22 -11.03 13.36
C HIS A 174 10.78 -9.56 13.38
N HIS A 175 11.29 -8.84 14.38
CA HIS A 175 11.22 -7.39 14.49
C HIS A 175 12.53 -6.76 13.96
N CYS A 176 12.57 -5.45 13.72
CA CYS A 176 13.74 -4.74 13.16
C CYS A 176 15.08 -4.89 13.96
N GLY A 177 15.04 -5.47 15.17
CA GLY A 177 16.21 -5.85 15.97
C GLY A 177 16.61 -7.34 15.90
N GLU A 178 15.90 -8.16 15.12
CA GLU A 178 16.30 -9.52 14.78
C GLU A 178 16.88 -9.59 13.36
N ASN A 179 18.18 -9.33 13.23
CA ASN A 179 18.93 -9.53 11.98
C ASN A 179 20.25 -10.30 12.22
N GLU A 180 21.07 -10.44 11.17
CA GLU A 180 22.36 -11.15 11.23
C GLU A 180 23.42 -10.55 12.19
N LEU A 181 23.22 -9.35 12.76
CA LEU A 181 24.22 -8.62 13.55
C LEU A 181 23.83 -8.40 15.02
N ILE A 182 24.83 -8.43 15.91
CA ILE A 182 24.73 -7.95 17.30
C ILE A 182 25.20 -6.51 17.43
N ALA A 183 26.30 -6.18 16.76
CA ALA A 183 26.89 -4.85 16.76
C ALA A 183 27.68 -4.63 15.47
N ILE A 184 27.77 -3.37 15.05
CA ILE A 184 28.61 -2.92 13.95
C ILE A 184 29.10 -1.49 14.21
N CYS A 185 30.33 -1.18 13.80
CA CYS A 185 30.86 0.18 13.80
C CYS A 185 31.94 0.36 12.72
N PRO A 186 32.05 1.55 12.12
CA PRO A 186 33.28 1.97 11.51
C PRO A 186 34.32 2.26 12.61
N CYS A 187 35.57 1.88 12.41
CA CYS A 187 36.60 1.94 13.45
C CYS A 187 38.01 2.20 12.90
N LYS A 188 38.90 2.60 13.81
CA LYS A 188 40.35 2.53 13.65
C LYS A 188 40.84 1.18 14.18
N PHE A 189 41.67 0.49 13.40
CA PHE A 189 42.32 -0.76 13.80
C PHE A 189 43.84 -0.63 13.57
N LYS A 190 44.64 -0.99 14.59
CA LYS A 190 46.11 -0.85 14.56
C LYS A 190 46.58 0.56 14.12
N GLY A 191 45.91 1.60 14.62
CA GLY A 191 46.20 3.00 14.32
C GLY A 191 45.82 3.46 12.90
N LYS A 192 45.06 2.66 12.15
CA LYS A 192 44.59 3.01 10.80
C LYS A 192 43.08 3.08 10.72
N ASP A 193 42.59 4.15 10.13
CA ASP A 193 41.18 4.39 9.86
C ASP A 193 40.68 3.48 8.71
N ASN A 194 39.44 3.66 8.27
CA ASN A 194 38.84 2.94 7.14
C ASN A 194 38.75 1.40 7.34
N HIS A 195 38.42 0.97 8.56
CA HIS A 195 38.03 -0.40 8.88
C HIS A 195 36.59 -0.43 9.37
N TRP A 196 35.90 -1.55 9.17
CA TRP A 196 34.66 -1.87 9.86
C TRP A 196 34.90 -3.01 10.83
N ALA A 197 34.25 -2.96 12.00
CA ALA A 197 34.17 -4.06 12.94
C ALA A 197 32.71 -4.44 13.14
N TYR A 198 32.42 -5.74 13.21
CA TYR A 198 31.08 -6.25 13.46
C TYR A 198 31.09 -7.57 14.23
N ILE A 199 29.93 -7.94 14.79
CA ILE A 199 29.69 -9.22 15.47
C ILE A 199 28.45 -9.86 14.85
N GLU A 200 28.61 -11.07 14.33
CA GLU A 200 27.50 -11.89 13.83
C GLU A 200 26.64 -12.45 14.97
N LYS A 201 25.31 -12.40 14.83
CA LYS A 201 24.36 -12.79 15.89
C LYS A 201 24.34 -14.30 16.15
N VAL A 202 24.36 -15.12 15.10
CA VAL A 202 24.22 -16.58 15.22
C VAL A 202 25.53 -17.23 15.69
N SER A 203 26.66 -16.82 15.11
CA SER A 203 27.96 -17.44 15.34
C SER A 203 28.74 -16.81 16.51
N LYS A 204 28.34 -15.60 16.95
CA LYS A 204 29.16 -14.70 17.80
C LYS A 204 30.57 -14.48 17.24
N THR A 205 30.71 -14.53 15.91
CA THR A 205 31.99 -14.24 15.26
C THR A 205 32.17 -12.73 15.18
N PHE A 206 33.18 -12.24 15.87
CA PHE A 206 33.70 -10.90 15.67
C PHE A 206 34.58 -10.89 14.41
N VAL A 207 34.48 -9.82 13.63
CA VAL A 207 35.27 -9.60 12.41
C VAL A 207 35.68 -8.13 12.33
N VAL A 208 36.95 -7.88 11.98
CA VAL A 208 37.40 -6.59 11.46
C VAL A 208 37.73 -6.74 9.98
N CYS A 209 37.18 -5.89 9.11
CA CYS A 209 37.45 -5.89 7.68
C CYS A 209 37.85 -4.50 7.14
N SER A 210 38.43 -4.49 5.94
CA SER A 210 38.82 -3.29 5.19
C SER A 210 38.75 -3.57 3.69
N LEU A 211 38.45 -2.59 2.84
CA LEU A 211 38.59 -2.76 1.40
C LEU A 211 40.06 -2.80 0.94
N SER A 212 40.33 -3.63 -0.07
CA SER A 212 41.57 -3.65 -0.84
C SER A 212 41.62 -2.45 -1.81
N LYS A 213 42.78 -2.21 -2.42
CA LYS A 213 42.90 -1.21 -3.51
C LYS A 213 42.07 -1.57 -4.75
N MET A 214 41.58 -2.80 -4.85
CA MET A 214 40.74 -3.31 -5.94
C MET A 214 39.26 -3.42 -5.53
N GLY A 215 38.87 -2.88 -4.36
CA GLY A 215 37.49 -2.96 -3.85
C GLY A 215 37.11 -4.30 -3.20
N GLU A 216 38.05 -5.22 -3.01
CA GLU A 216 37.77 -6.52 -2.39
C GLU A 216 37.76 -6.42 -0.86
N MET A 217 36.83 -7.09 -0.19
CA MET A 217 36.80 -7.12 1.29
C MET A 217 37.92 -8.00 1.84
N ILE A 218 38.83 -7.42 2.65
CA ILE A 218 39.90 -8.13 3.34
C ILE A 218 39.60 -8.21 4.84
N ILE A 219 39.52 -9.43 5.38
CA ILE A 219 39.45 -9.68 6.83
C ILE A 219 40.83 -9.42 7.47
N ARG A 220 40.85 -8.70 8.59
CA ARG A 220 42.04 -8.25 9.32
C ARG A 220 42.19 -8.87 10.71
N ALA A 221 41.07 -9.22 11.34
CA ALA A 221 40.99 -9.97 12.58
C ALA A 221 39.65 -10.71 12.60
N THR A 222 39.60 -11.89 13.23
CA THR A 222 38.37 -12.62 13.48
C THR A 222 38.52 -13.57 14.67
N GLY A 223 37.42 -13.87 15.37
CA GLY A 223 37.37 -14.82 16.46
C GLY A 223 35.97 -14.86 17.10
N THR A 224 35.65 -15.90 17.86
CA THR A 224 34.39 -15.97 18.62
C THR A 224 34.51 -15.10 19.87
N VAL A 225 33.66 -14.08 19.98
CA VAL A 225 33.69 -13.13 21.10
C VAL A 225 32.84 -13.63 22.28
N ASP A 226 33.39 -13.53 23.49
CA ASP A 226 32.63 -13.74 24.74
C ASP A 226 32.43 -12.44 25.53
N ARG A 227 33.42 -11.53 25.49
CA ARG A 227 33.41 -10.30 26.28
C ARG A 227 33.98 -9.11 25.53
N ILE A 228 33.39 -7.94 25.77
CA ILE A 228 33.87 -6.64 25.31
C ILE A 228 34.13 -5.78 26.55
N ALA A 229 35.20 -5.00 26.53
CA ALA A 229 35.53 -4.05 27.61
C ALA A 229 36.12 -2.77 27.03
N LYS A 230 35.87 -1.61 27.66
CA LYS A 230 36.55 -0.37 27.27
C LYS A 230 38.06 -0.48 27.56
N THR A 231 38.87 0.08 26.66
CA THR A 231 40.32 0.26 26.87
C THR A 231 40.60 1.14 28.10
N LYS A 232 41.84 1.17 28.59
CA LYS A 232 42.22 1.92 29.80
C LYS A 232 42.00 3.45 29.69
N ASP A 233 42.14 4.00 28.49
CA ASP A 233 41.86 5.40 28.16
C ASP A 233 40.36 5.68 27.92
N LYS A 234 39.52 4.63 27.94
CA LYS A 234 38.07 4.63 27.68
C LYS A 234 37.67 5.08 26.27
N LYS A 235 38.59 5.11 25.30
CA LYS A 235 38.33 5.56 23.91
C LYS A 235 38.22 4.44 22.88
N GLY A 236 38.50 3.20 23.27
CA GLY A 236 38.42 2.03 22.42
C GLY A 236 37.81 0.84 23.14
N LEU A 237 37.75 -0.28 22.42
CA LEU A 237 37.15 -1.54 22.84
C LEU A 237 38.21 -2.64 22.70
N MET A 238 38.43 -3.36 23.80
CA MET A 238 39.19 -4.60 23.86
C MET A 238 38.19 -5.75 23.65
N ILE A 239 38.33 -6.48 22.55
CA ILE A 239 37.44 -7.59 22.16
C ILE A 239 38.11 -8.91 22.54
N LYS A 240 37.44 -9.71 23.38
CA LYS A 240 38.01 -10.93 23.97
C LYS A 240 37.25 -12.21 23.61
N ASP A 241 38.01 -13.29 23.45
CA ASP A 241 37.49 -14.64 23.24
C ASP A 241 37.02 -15.32 24.53
N VAL A 242 36.53 -16.56 24.37
CA VAL A 242 36.06 -17.45 25.44
C VAL A 242 37.13 -17.89 26.46
N HIS A 243 38.41 -17.54 26.22
CA HIS A 243 39.54 -17.82 27.09
C HIS A 243 40.15 -16.53 27.68
N ASP A 244 39.44 -15.39 27.59
CA ASP A 244 39.90 -14.04 27.95
C ASP A 244 41.09 -13.54 27.10
N GLY A 245 41.39 -14.25 26.00
CA GLY A 245 42.40 -13.89 25.00
C GLY A 245 41.95 -12.67 24.17
N LEU A 246 42.88 -11.76 23.89
CA LEU A 246 42.60 -10.56 23.10
C LEU A 246 42.52 -10.89 21.60
N ILE A 247 41.34 -10.73 21.01
CA ILE A 247 41.12 -10.86 19.56
C ILE A 247 41.58 -9.59 18.84
N ALA A 248 41.16 -8.42 19.34
CA ALA A 248 41.46 -7.12 18.74
C ALA A 248 41.25 -5.95 19.72
N ASP A 249 42.02 -4.88 19.52
CA ASP A 249 41.70 -3.54 20.00
C ASP A 249 41.16 -2.71 18.83
N ILE A 250 39.96 -2.16 18.97
CA ILE A 250 39.34 -1.26 17.98
C ILE A 250 38.96 0.07 18.63
N TYR A 251 38.96 1.15 17.85
CA TYR A 251 38.50 2.47 18.30
C TYR A 251 37.37 2.91 17.35
N PRO A 252 36.10 2.79 17.74
CA PRO A 252 34.97 3.28 16.94
C PRO A 252 35.19 4.74 16.50
N LEU A 253 34.71 5.10 15.31
CA LEU A 253 34.79 6.51 14.85
C LEU A 253 33.77 7.41 15.55
N ASP A 254 32.69 6.83 16.05
CA ASP A 254 31.65 7.48 16.84
C ASP A 254 31.78 7.04 18.31
N GLU A 255 32.11 7.97 19.21
CA GLU A 255 32.34 7.67 20.63
C GLU A 255 31.05 7.22 21.34
N ASP A 256 29.86 7.61 20.85
CA ASP A 256 28.55 7.17 21.39
C ASP A 256 28.36 5.64 21.28
N GLN A 257 29.08 4.99 20.36
CA GLN A 257 29.00 3.54 20.17
C GLN A 257 29.79 2.72 21.20
N LEU A 258 30.66 3.35 22.00
CA LEU A 258 31.49 2.64 22.98
C LEU A 258 30.64 1.91 24.03
N ASP A 259 29.60 2.55 24.57
CA ASP A 259 28.70 1.93 25.54
C ASP A 259 27.76 0.92 24.88
N LEU A 260 27.31 1.19 23.64
CA LEU A 260 26.50 0.24 22.86
C LEU A 260 27.24 -1.09 22.64
N TRP A 261 28.53 -1.04 22.34
CA TRP A 261 29.36 -2.22 22.14
C TRP A 261 29.72 -2.95 23.44
N VAL A 262 29.92 -2.25 24.56
CA VAL A 262 30.12 -2.92 25.86
C VAL A 262 28.84 -3.68 26.25
N ASN A 263 27.69 -3.05 26.05
CA ASN A 263 26.40 -3.57 26.49
C ASN A 263 25.81 -4.62 25.54
N CYS A 264 26.32 -4.79 24.30
CA CYS A 264 25.67 -5.69 23.31
C CYS A 264 25.82 -7.20 23.61
N LEU A 265 26.73 -7.58 24.51
CA LEU A 265 27.00 -8.96 24.91
C LEU A 265 26.79 -9.26 26.40
N GLU A 266 26.30 -8.30 27.19
CA GLU A 266 26.09 -8.53 28.63
C GLU A 266 25.14 -9.71 28.86
N LYS A 267 25.64 -10.76 29.49
CA LYS A 267 24.83 -11.94 29.82
C LYS A 267 23.94 -11.56 30.99
N PHE A 268 22.64 -11.84 30.87
CA PHE A 268 21.70 -11.82 31.99
C PHE A 268 22.24 -12.74 33.11
N ASP A 269 22.55 -12.17 34.27
CA ASP A 269 22.81 -12.91 35.49
C ASP A 269 21.49 -13.04 36.26
N PRO A 270 20.88 -14.24 36.37
CA PRO A 270 19.62 -14.42 37.08
C PRO A 270 19.69 -14.18 38.59
N LEU A 271 20.88 -13.97 39.16
CA LEU A 271 21.11 -13.78 40.60
C LEU A 271 21.16 -12.31 41.01
N GLU A 272 21.28 -11.38 40.06
CA GLU A 272 21.10 -9.96 40.30
C GLU A 272 19.68 -9.58 39.87
N ASP A 273 18.91 -8.89 40.72
CA ASP A 273 17.55 -8.37 40.43
C ASP A 273 17.55 -7.21 39.41
N LYS A 274 18.28 -7.36 38.31
CA LYS A 274 18.37 -6.42 37.18
C LYS A 274 17.28 -6.76 36.16
N GLU A 275 16.82 -5.74 35.43
CA GLU A 275 15.88 -5.96 34.33
C GLU A 275 16.42 -6.99 33.32
N PRO A 276 15.54 -7.81 32.71
CA PRO A 276 15.96 -8.79 31.71
C PRO A 276 16.73 -8.11 30.58
N PHE A 277 17.88 -8.69 30.21
CA PHE A 277 18.78 -8.14 29.21
C PHE A 277 18.05 -7.80 27.90
N LYS A 278 18.04 -6.51 27.56
CA LYS A 278 17.50 -5.99 26.30
C LYS A 278 18.68 -5.75 25.34
N PRO A 279 18.88 -6.59 24.30
CA PRO A 279 19.96 -6.37 23.35
C PRO A 279 19.82 -4.99 22.68
N VAL A 280 20.97 -4.33 22.47
CA VAL A 280 21.03 -3.03 21.79
C VAL A 280 20.44 -3.17 20.38
N PRO A 281 19.44 -2.35 20.01
CA PRO A 281 18.79 -2.48 18.71
C PRO A 281 19.71 -2.11 17.54
N PHE A 282 19.55 -2.78 16.40
CA PHE A 282 20.34 -2.50 15.20
C PHE A 282 20.34 -1.01 14.77
N PRO A 283 19.21 -0.25 14.80
CA PRO A 283 19.21 1.18 14.45
C PRO A 283 20.05 2.09 15.36
N TYR A 284 20.44 1.62 16.56
CA TYR A 284 21.37 2.37 17.41
C TYR A 284 22.82 2.33 16.86
N PHE A 285 23.17 1.30 16.08
CA PHE A 285 24.49 1.20 15.43
C PHE A 285 24.59 2.00 14.13
N PHE A 286 23.53 2.70 13.71
CA PHE A 286 23.58 3.65 12.60
C PHE A 286 24.48 4.84 12.95
N THR A 287 25.52 5.06 12.14
CA THR A 287 26.48 6.17 12.24
C THR A 287 26.28 7.19 11.12
N SER A 288 27.08 8.25 11.13
CA SER A 288 27.26 9.13 9.97
C SER A 288 27.57 8.35 8.69
N ASP A 289 27.18 8.96 7.56
CA ASP A 289 27.40 8.47 6.20
C ASP A 289 28.88 8.17 5.89
N LEU A 290 29.14 7.11 5.11
CA LEU A 290 30.49 6.58 4.86
C LEU A 290 30.64 6.07 3.42
N PRO A 291 31.87 6.10 2.85
CA PRO A 291 32.11 5.79 1.44
C PRO A 291 31.98 4.31 1.08
N TRP A 292 31.82 3.40 2.06
CA TRP A 292 31.50 1.99 1.83
C TRP A 292 30.97 1.32 3.10
N PHE A 293 30.13 0.30 2.90
CA PHE A 293 29.61 -0.58 3.95
C PHE A 293 29.93 -2.04 3.61
N PRO A 294 30.14 -2.93 4.60
CA PRO A 294 30.35 -4.35 4.32
C PRO A 294 29.03 -5.04 3.95
N ASP A 295 29.08 -6.07 3.10
CA ASP A 295 27.90 -6.81 2.59
C ASP A 295 26.94 -7.32 3.67
N ILE A 296 27.44 -7.63 4.87
CA ILE A 296 26.61 -8.06 6.01
C ILE A 296 25.75 -6.91 6.57
N PHE A 297 26.21 -5.66 6.46
CA PHE A 297 25.42 -4.49 6.82
C PHE A 297 24.26 -4.33 5.85
N TYR A 298 24.51 -4.34 4.53
CA TYR A 298 23.46 -4.27 3.51
C TYR A 298 22.40 -5.37 3.69
N ARG A 299 22.82 -6.62 3.96
CA ARG A 299 21.89 -7.73 4.26
C ARG A 299 21.06 -7.45 5.51
N SER A 300 21.70 -7.10 6.62
CA SER A 300 21.03 -6.79 7.89
C SER A 300 20.10 -5.57 7.79
N PHE A 301 20.42 -4.61 6.91
CA PHE A 301 19.62 -3.43 6.63
C PHE A 301 18.40 -3.78 5.78
N TYR A 302 18.57 -4.57 4.71
CA TYR A 302 17.45 -5.09 3.92
C TYR A 302 16.50 -5.96 4.78
N GLU A 303 17.03 -6.81 5.67
CA GLU A 303 16.22 -7.56 6.64
C GLU A 303 15.41 -6.60 7.53
N ALA A 304 16.06 -5.58 8.11
CA ALA A 304 15.40 -4.58 8.94
C ALA A 304 14.28 -3.83 8.18
N LEU A 305 14.56 -3.36 6.96
CA LEU A 305 13.59 -2.68 6.08
C LEU A 305 12.40 -3.56 5.67
N THR A 306 12.57 -4.89 5.66
CA THR A 306 11.53 -5.84 5.25
C THR A 306 10.85 -6.53 6.43
N THR A 307 11.11 -6.14 7.67
CA THR A 307 10.41 -6.68 8.85
C THR A 307 8.91 -6.35 8.85
N ASN A 308 8.10 -7.16 9.53
CA ASN A 308 6.64 -6.98 9.50
C ASN A 308 6.14 -5.80 10.34
N ASP A 309 6.98 -5.28 11.26
CA ASP A 309 6.66 -4.09 12.06
C ASP A 309 6.82 -2.79 11.26
N MET A 310 7.59 -2.82 10.17
CA MET A 310 7.88 -1.69 9.29
C MET A 310 8.34 -0.42 10.04
N ILE A 311 9.05 -0.56 11.18
CA ILE A 311 9.44 0.59 12.01
C ILE A 311 10.33 1.58 11.25
N LEU A 312 11.24 1.10 10.39
CA LEU A 312 12.09 1.97 9.57
C LEU A 312 11.31 2.75 8.50
N LEU A 313 10.21 2.19 7.98
CA LEU A 313 9.30 2.94 7.11
C LEU A 313 8.60 4.04 7.90
N ARG A 314 8.08 3.75 9.10
CA ARG A 314 7.46 4.76 9.98
C ARG A 314 8.43 5.91 10.23
N ALA A 315 9.70 5.62 10.49
CA ALA A 315 10.75 6.64 10.63
C ALA A 315 10.89 7.52 9.38
N CYS A 316 10.89 6.95 8.17
CA CYS A 316 10.92 7.73 6.93
C CYS A 316 9.63 8.54 6.69
N ILE A 317 8.45 8.05 7.08
CA ILE A 317 7.21 8.83 7.00
C ILE A 317 7.27 10.03 7.95
N SER A 318 7.73 9.84 9.19
CA SER A 318 7.87 10.92 10.18
C SER A 318 8.95 11.95 9.82
N LEU A 319 9.94 11.55 9.03
CA LEU A 319 10.98 12.43 8.47
C LEU A 319 10.53 13.17 7.19
N ASP A 320 9.30 12.92 6.72
CA ASP A 320 8.80 13.37 5.42
C ASP A 320 9.77 13.08 4.25
N ALA A 321 10.33 11.87 4.27
CA ALA A 321 11.43 11.47 3.39
C ALA A 321 11.10 11.67 1.88
N PRO A 322 12.12 11.94 1.04
CA PRO A 322 11.91 12.34 -0.34
C PRO A 322 11.37 11.21 -1.23
N TYR A 323 10.97 11.57 -2.45
CA TYR A 323 10.29 10.66 -3.39
C TYR A 323 11.06 9.35 -3.64
N GLU A 324 12.39 9.41 -3.72
CA GLU A 324 13.27 8.27 -4.00
C GLU A 324 13.22 7.24 -2.86
N VAL A 325 13.00 7.70 -1.61
CA VAL A 325 12.79 6.82 -0.45
C VAL A 325 11.42 6.15 -0.54
N ALA A 326 10.38 6.87 -0.98
CA ALA A 326 9.03 6.31 -1.15
C ALA A 326 8.97 5.26 -2.27
N ASP A 327 9.56 5.53 -3.45
CA ASP A 327 9.67 4.53 -4.53
C ASP A 327 10.69 3.42 -4.19
N GLY A 328 11.72 3.73 -3.41
CA GLY A 328 12.65 2.73 -2.87
C GLY A 328 11.93 1.72 -1.98
N PHE A 329 11.12 2.17 -1.03
CA PHE A 329 10.32 1.28 -0.18
C PHE A 329 9.29 0.50 -0.99
N LEU A 330 8.67 1.11 -2.00
CA LEU A 330 7.79 0.39 -2.93
C LEU A 330 8.57 -0.72 -3.65
N THR A 331 9.75 -0.42 -4.21
CA THR A 331 10.65 -1.38 -4.89
C THR A 331 11.01 -2.55 -3.98
N ILE A 332 11.47 -2.27 -2.76
CA ILE A 332 11.80 -3.31 -1.76
C ILE A 332 10.56 -4.14 -1.38
N SER A 333 9.40 -3.51 -1.14
CA SER A 333 8.17 -4.22 -0.78
C SER A 333 7.70 -5.17 -1.89
N LEU A 334 7.90 -4.80 -3.16
CA LEU A 334 7.58 -5.64 -4.32
C LEU A 334 8.54 -6.83 -4.43
N TYR A 335 9.84 -6.59 -4.24
CA TYR A 335 10.85 -7.64 -4.24
C TYR A 335 10.64 -8.65 -3.11
N ALA A 336 10.41 -8.15 -1.88
CA ALA A 336 10.13 -8.94 -0.69
C ALA A 336 8.72 -9.57 -0.67
N ARG A 337 7.85 -9.24 -1.64
CA ARG A 337 6.44 -9.65 -1.72
C ARG A 337 5.59 -9.23 -0.51
N LYS A 338 5.92 -8.07 0.09
CA LYS A 338 5.25 -7.48 1.27
C LYS A 338 4.41 -6.24 0.96
N SER A 339 4.02 -6.04 -0.30
CA SER A 339 3.25 -4.86 -0.73
C SER A 339 1.97 -4.62 0.08
N HIS A 340 1.28 -5.67 0.55
CA HIS A 340 0.11 -5.50 1.44
C HIS A 340 0.49 -4.88 2.79
N ILE A 341 1.47 -5.45 3.50
CA ILE A 341 1.97 -4.92 4.78
C ILE A 341 2.44 -3.48 4.59
N PHE A 342 3.23 -3.23 3.54
CA PHE A 342 3.72 -1.89 3.20
C PHE A 342 2.60 -0.86 3.04
N PHE A 343 1.60 -1.16 2.21
CA PHE A 343 0.43 -0.32 1.98
C PHE A 343 -0.38 -0.09 3.27
N ALA A 344 -0.59 -1.17 4.03
CA ALA A 344 -1.32 -1.13 5.29
C ALA A 344 -0.59 -0.30 6.36
N THR A 345 0.74 -0.33 6.42
CA THR A 345 1.53 0.54 7.30
C THR A 345 1.34 2.01 6.94
N ILE A 346 1.47 2.38 5.66
CA ILE A 346 1.28 3.77 5.19
C ILE A 346 -0.11 4.28 5.58
N VAL A 347 -1.17 3.52 5.28
CA VAL A 347 -2.54 3.90 5.62
C VAL A 347 -2.74 3.95 7.14
N SER A 348 -2.19 2.99 7.90
CA SER A 348 -2.29 3.02 9.37
C SER A 348 -1.66 4.28 9.97
N TYR A 349 -0.51 4.72 9.45
CA TYR A 349 0.23 5.89 9.96
C TYR A 349 -0.56 7.20 9.81
N ILE A 350 -1.19 7.42 8.65
CA ILE A 350 -2.04 8.60 8.41
C ILE A 350 -3.24 8.60 9.37
N LEU A 351 -3.77 7.41 9.65
CA LEU A 351 -4.91 7.19 10.54
C LEU A 351 -4.49 7.05 12.01
N GLU A 352 -3.28 7.45 12.41
CA GLU A 352 -2.91 7.53 13.82
C GLU A 352 -3.53 8.77 14.46
N ASN A 353 -3.50 9.91 13.76
CA ASN A 353 -4.18 11.10 14.24
C ASN A 353 -5.69 10.83 14.36
N ASP A 354 -6.20 11.18 15.53
CA ASP A 354 -7.57 10.94 15.96
C ASP A 354 -8.52 12.06 15.54
N ASP A 355 -7.97 13.25 15.35
CA ASP A 355 -8.66 14.46 14.88
C ASP A 355 -8.17 14.80 13.44
N LEU A 356 -7.96 13.75 12.64
CA LEU A 356 -7.46 13.82 11.27
C LEU A 356 -8.36 14.70 10.39
N ASN A 357 -7.83 15.81 9.88
CA ASN A 357 -8.42 16.50 8.74
C ASN A 357 -8.06 15.71 7.46
N PRO A 358 -9.03 15.08 6.76
CA PRO A 358 -8.72 14.26 5.59
C PRO A 358 -8.18 15.08 4.42
N MET A 359 -8.44 16.40 4.38
CA MET A 359 -7.90 17.29 3.33
C MET A 359 -6.43 17.64 3.58
N ALA A 360 -6.00 17.77 4.85
CA ALA A 360 -4.62 18.10 5.19
C ALA A 360 -3.62 17.02 4.71
N VAL A 361 -4.07 15.76 4.59
CA VAL A 361 -3.28 14.65 4.02
C VAL A 361 -2.79 14.94 2.59
N TYR A 362 -3.56 15.75 1.84
CA TYR A 362 -3.34 16.06 0.42
C TYR A 362 -2.86 17.49 0.15
N ALA A 363 -3.02 18.41 1.10
CA ALA A 363 -2.61 19.81 0.91
C ALA A 363 -1.09 20.00 0.93
N GLU A 364 -0.40 19.27 1.82
CA GLU A 364 1.05 19.38 2.04
C GLU A 364 1.84 18.42 1.12
N ASP A 365 3.13 18.67 0.88
CA ASP A 365 4.03 17.76 0.16
C ASP A 365 4.43 16.55 1.01
N SER A 366 3.46 15.78 1.47
CA SER A 366 3.69 14.70 2.42
C SER A 366 4.29 13.45 1.76
N PHE A 367 5.00 12.64 2.54
CA PHE A 367 5.44 11.29 2.17
C PHE A 367 4.32 10.46 1.54
N PHE A 368 3.07 10.66 1.96
CA PHE A 368 1.92 9.97 1.37
C PHE A 368 1.68 10.36 -0.10
N ARG A 369 1.81 11.64 -0.47
CA ARG A 369 1.70 12.09 -1.86
C ARG A 369 2.88 11.61 -2.69
N LYS A 370 4.10 11.72 -2.14
CA LYS A 370 5.34 11.18 -2.75
C LYS A 370 5.19 9.67 -3.05
N PHE A 371 4.69 8.89 -2.10
CA PHE A 371 4.33 7.48 -2.28
C PHE A 371 3.21 7.28 -3.31
N SER A 372 2.13 8.06 -3.24
CA SER A 372 1.00 7.94 -4.17
C SER A 372 1.46 8.17 -5.61
N HIS A 373 2.33 9.17 -5.83
CA HIS A 373 2.97 9.40 -7.12
C HIS A 373 3.81 8.20 -7.57
N ALA A 374 4.65 7.61 -6.72
CA ALA A 374 5.43 6.41 -7.05
C ALA A 374 4.52 5.22 -7.43
N LEU A 375 3.42 5.03 -6.70
CA LEU A 375 2.40 4.02 -6.97
C LEU A 375 1.73 4.24 -8.34
N PHE A 376 1.36 5.48 -8.67
CA PHE A 376 0.77 5.82 -9.96
C PHE A 376 1.79 5.68 -11.10
N LYS A 377 3.02 6.19 -10.95
CA LYS A 377 4.10 6.06 -11.94
C LYS A 377 4.32 4.59 -12.32
N ARG A 378 4.34 3.69 -11.33
CA ARG A 378 4.63 2.26 -11.54
C ARG A 378 3.46 1.43 -12.05
N PHE A 379 2.22 1.73 -11.66
CA PHE A 379 1.07 0.86 -12.00
C PHE A 379 0.03 1.46 -12.96
N SER A 380 -0.03 2.79 -13.14
CA SER A 380 -1.19 3.44 -13.80
C SER A 380 -1.25 3.37 -15.33
N SER A 381 -0.33 2.68 -16.00
CA SER A 381 -0.18 2.71 -17.47
C SER A 381 -1.48 2.40 -18.26
N SER A 382 -2.28 1.44 -17.81
CA SER A 382 -3.59 1.13 -18.43
C SER A 382 -4.59 2.28 -18.29
N TYR A 383 -4.53 3.01 -17.18
CA TYR A 383 -5.39 4.15 -16.88
C TYR A 383 -4.93 5.44 -17.55
N LEU A 384 -3.61 5.67 -17.65
CA LEU A 384 -3.02 6.74 -18.46
C LEU A 384 -3.46 6.63 -19.94
N MET A 385 -3.53 5.42 -20.50
CA MET A 385 -4.06 5.19 -21.84
C MET A 385 -5.58 5.44 -21.98
N PHE A 386 -6.33 5.43 -20.88
CA PHE A 386 -7.70 5.93 -20.82
C PHE A 386 -7.72 7.47 -20.70
N LEU A 387 -6.93 8.06 -19.80
CA LEU A 387 -6.85 9.51 -19.60
C LEU A 387 -6.37 10.25 -20.86
N LYS A 388 -5.44 9.70 -21.66
CA LYS A 388 -5.03 10.26 -22.96
C LYS A 388 -6.22 10.46 -23.91
N LYS A 389 -7.27 9.62 -23.82
CA LYS A 389 -8.52 9.77 -24.59
C LYS A 389 -9.43 10.86 -24.03
N VAL A 390 -9.44 11.05 -22.70
CA VAL A 390 -10.15 12.15 -22.03
C VAL A 390 -9.48 13.48 -22.37
N VAL A 391 -8.15 13.58 -22.31
CA VAL A 391 -7.36 14.73 -22.76
C VAL A 391 -7.66 15.05 -24.21
N THR A 392 -7.57 14.06 -25.10
CA THR A 392 -7.90 14.22 -26.54
C THR A 392 -9.35 14.62 -26.80
N PHE A 393 -10.28 14.28 -25.89
CA PHE A 393 -11.68 14.69 -25.98
C PHE A 393 -11.85 16.17 -25.56
N ILE A 394 -11.18 16.60 -24.49
CA ILE A 394 -11.18 18.00 -24.03
C ILE A 394 -10.53 18.90 -25.09
N ASP A 395 -9.34 18.56 -25.57
CA ASP A 395 -8.53 19.36 -26.51
C ASP A 395 -9.22 19.69 -27.85
N ARG A 396 -10.28 18.96 -28.21
CA ARG A 396 -11.09 19.21 -29.42
C ARG A 396 -12.11 20.33 -29.26
N HIS A 397 -12.43 20.72 -28.03
CA HIS A 397 -13.36 21.80 -27.74
C HIS A 397 -12.59 23.12 -27.65
N LYS A 398 -13.27 24.23 -27.94
CA LYS A 398 -12.65 25.57 -27.92
C LYS A 398 -12.82 26.29 -26.58
N THR A 399 -13.81 25.90 -25.79
CA THR A 399 -14.27 26.58 -24.58
C THR A 399 -14.83 25.57 -23.60
N LEU A 400 -14.79 25.90 -22.31
CA LEU A 400 -15.45 25.11 -21.27
C LEU A 400 -16.96 25.34 -21.33
N ASP A 401 -17.73 24.27 -21.50
CA ASP A 401 -19.18 24.28 -21.41
C ASP A 401 -19.70 23.14 -20.51
N GLU A 402 -20.96 23.23 -20.09
CA GLU A 402 -21.58 22.28 -19.16
C GLU A 402 -21.51 20.82 -19.68
N LYS A 403 -21.69 20.66 -21.00
CA LYS A 403 -21.77 19.36 -21.66
C LYS A 403 -20.39 18.71 -21.75
N LEU A 404 -19.34 19.49 -21.99
CA LEU A 404 -17.95 19.06 -21.91
C LEU A 404 -17.62 18.64 -20.48
N PHE A 405 -17.84 19.51 -19.49
CA PHE A 405 -17.43 19.30 -18.11
C PHE A 405 -18.06 18.04 -17.50
N PHE A 406 -19.40 17.93 -17.50
CA PHE A 406 -20.06 16.71 -17.00
C PHE A 406 -19.87 15.51 -17.95
N GLY A 407 -19.47 15.73 -19.21
CA GLY A 407 -19.02 14.67 -20.11
C GLY A 407 -17.72 14.02 -19.62
N VAL A 408 -16.74 14.83 -19.21
CA VAL A 408 -15.47 14.38 -18.61
C VAL A 408 -15.73 13.62 -17.32
N ILE A 409 -16.51 14.18 -16.38
CA ILE A 409 -16.84 13.53 -15.11
C ILE A 409 -17.55 12.19 -15.35
N LYS A 410 -18.48 12.14 -16.31
CA LYS A 410 -19.13 10.88 -16.70
C LYS A 410 -18.15 9.84 -17.24
N TYR A 411 -17.16 10.23 -18.05
CA TYR A 411 -16.15 9.29 -18.52
C TYR A 411 -15.29 8.76 -17.36
N ILE A 412 -14.91 9.63 -16.42
CA ILE A 412 -14.18 9.24 -15.20
C ILE A 412 -15.02 8.26 -14.37
N MET A 413 -16.29 8.54 -14.08
CA MET A 413 -17.12 7.62 -13.29
C MET A 413 -17.40 6.27 -14.01
N MET A 414 -17.24 6.23 -15.34
CA MET A 414 -17.33 5.00 -16.14
C MET A 414 -15.98 4.28 -16.32
N SER A 415 -14.89 4.81 -15.74
CA SER A 415 -13.52 4.34 -16.01
C SER A 415 -13.06 3.17 -15.15
N SER A 416 -13.87 2.71 -14.18
CA SER A 416 -13.41 1.81 -13.11
C SER A 416 -12.70 0.55 -13.63
N GLY A 417 -13.19 -0.05 -14.72
CA GLY A 417 -12.58 -1.22 -15.37
C GLY A 417 -11.21 -0.98 -16.03
N TYR A 418 -10.72 0.26 -16.09
CA TYR A 418 -9.36 0.61 -16.54
C TYR A 418 -8.37 0.81 -15.38
N ILE A 419 -8.86 0.90 -14.14
CA ILE A 419 -8.03 1.13 -12.94
C ILE A 419 -7.33 -0.19 -12.57
N PRO A 420 -5.98 -0.22 -12.54
CA PRO A 420 -5.19 -1.39 -12.14
C PRO A 420 -5.56 -1.93 -10.76
N ILE A 421 -5.53 -3.26 -10.61
CA ILE A 421 -5.84 -3.93 -9.35
C ILE A 421 -4.90 -3.53 -8.19
N GLN A 422 -3.67 -3.09 -8.49
CA GLN A 422 -2.70 -2.62 -7.49
C GLN A 422 -3.12 -1.28 -6.86
N ILE A 423 -3.68 -0.36 -7.66
CA ILE A 423 -4.24 0.92 -7.19
C ILE A 423 -5.56 0.67 -6.44
N ARG A 424 -6.40 -0.24 -6.96
CA ARG A 424 -7.63 -0.68 -6.28
C ARG A 424 -7.34 -1.30 -4.91
N HIS A 425 -6.30 -2.12 -4.79
CA HIS A 425 -5.87 -2.71 -3.52
C HIS A 425 -5.49 -1.63 -2.50
N PHE A 426 -4.74 -0.60 -2.90
CA PHE A 426 -4.42 0.51 -2.00
C PHE A 426 -5.68 1.28 -1.56
N ALA A 427 -6.55 1.64 -2.50
CA ALA A 427 -7.84 2.28 -2.21
C ALA A 427 -8.76 1.40 -1.33
N SER A 428 -8.67 0.07 -1.46
CA SER A 428 -9.38 -0.90 -0.62
C SER A 428 -8.92 -0.81 0.83
N ILE A 429 -7.60 -0.73 1.07
CA ILE A 429 -7.02 -0.58 2.41
C ILE A 429 -7.45 0.77 3.04
N ILE A 430 -7.33 1.88 2.29
CA ILE A 430 -7.84 3.20 2.72
C ILE A 430 -9.31 3.08 3.15
N ARG A 431 -10.17 2.53 2.27
CA ARG A 431 -11.59 2.38 2.53
C ARG A 431 -11.86 1.61 3.83
N SER A 432 -11.27 0.42 3.99
CA SER A 432 -11.53 -0.46 5.12
C SER A 432 -10.99 0.09 6.45
N TYR A 433 -9.79 0.68 6.46
CA TYR A 433 -9.21 1.22 7.70
C TYR A 433 -9.94 2.48 8.16
N VAL A 434 -10.31 3.37 7.24
CA VAL A 434 -11.11 4.58 7.55
C VAL A 434 -12.52 4.19 8.01
N THR A 435 -13.14 3.20 7.37
CA THR A 435 -14.41 2.62 7.82
C THR A 435 -14.32 2.04 9.23
N THR A 436 -13.19 1.42 9.57
CA THR A 436 -12.99 0.78 10.88
C THR A 436 -12.64 1.79 11.99
N LYS A 437 -11.84 2.83 11.68
CA LYS A 437 -11.45 3.85 12.67
C LYS A 437 -12.56 4.88 12.90
N PHE A 438 -13.16 5.41 11.83
CA PHE A 438 -14.10 6.53 11.90
C PHE A 438 -15.54 6.13 11.56
N ASN A 439 -15.72 5.12 10.70
CA ASN A 439 -17.02 4.69 10.16
C ASN A 439 -17.80 5.79 9.38
N LEU A 440 -17.15 6.88 8.99
CA LEU A 440 -17.79 8.03 8.33
C LEU A 440 -17.72 7.96 6.79
N ARG A 441 -18.87 8.06 6.10
CA ARG A 441 -18.94 8.07 4.62
C ARG A 441 -18.12 9.21 4.01
N GLY A 442 -18.22 10.42 4.57
CA GLY A 442 -17.48 11.59 4.08
C GLY A 442 -15.96 11.43 4.20
N MET A 443 -15.45 10.82 5.27
CA MET A 443 -14.00 10.57 5.42
C MET A 443 -13.45 9.68 4.31
N VAL A 444 -14.18 8.62 3.94
CA VAL A 444 -13.79 7.74 2.81
C VAL A 444 -13.89 8.47 1.48
N TYR A 445 -14.91 9.32 1.28
CA TYR A 445 -15.02 10.14 0.08
C TYR A 445 -13.79 11.04 -0.08
N PHE A 446 -13.40 11.79 0.96
CA PHE A 446 -12.27 12.69 0.89
C PHE A 446 -10.94 11.96 0.66
N LEU A 447 -10.66 10.89 1.39
CA LEU A 447 -9.37 10.20 1.28
C LEU A 447 -9.23 9.46 -0.07
N ILE A 448 -10.28 8.81 -0.60
CA ILE A 448 -10.20 8.21 -1.95
C ILE A 448 -10.26 9.28 -3.04
N GLY A 449 -11.02 10.35 -2.84
CA GLY A 449 -11.13 11.50 -3.74
C GLY A 449 -9.82 12.27 -3.89
N GLY A 450 -9.11 12.49 -2.79
CA GLY A 450 -7.75 13.05 -2.77
C GLY A 450 -6.77 12.14 -3.49
N PHE A 451 -6.64 10.89 -3.02
CA PHE A 451 -5.69 9.91 -3.57
C PHE A 451 -5.85 9.69 -5.08
N PHE A 452 -7.09 9.55 -5.56
CA PHE A 452 -7.32 9.19 -6.97
C PHE A 452 -7.66 10.39 -7.87
N GLY A 453 -8.34 11.40 -7.32
CA GLY A 453 -8.76 12.59 -8.04
C GLY A 453 -7.69 13.68 -8.05
N LEU A 454 -7.22 14.09 -6.88
CA LEU A 454 -6.34 15.24 -6.70
C LEU A 454 -4.87 14.91 -6.95
N ASP A 455 -4.37 13.78 -6.45
CA ASP A 455 -2.96 13.38 -6.64
C ASP A 455 -2.68 12.79 -8.04
N PHE A 456 -3.72 12.46 -8.82
CA PHE A 456 -3.54 11.74 -10.09
C PHE A 456 -4.38 12.23 -11.27
N ILE A 457 -5.71 12.22 -11.20
CA ILE A 457 -6.53 12.64 -12.35
C ILE A 457 -6.32 14.12 -12.69
N CYS A 458 -6.40 15.01 -11.71
CA CYS A 458 -6.27 16.45 -11.94
C CYS A 458 -4.88 16.82 -12.49
N PRO A 459 -3.75 16.32 -11.95
CA PRO A 459 -2.41 16.58 -12.48
C PRO A 459 -2.22 16.08 -13.92
N VAL A 460 -2.70 14.87 -14.25
CA VAL A 460 -2.64 14.34 -15.63
C VAL A 460 -3.49 15.15 -16.61
N LEU A 461 -4.58 15.76 -16.15
CA LEU A 461 -5.41 16.65 -16.97
C LEU A 461 -4.84 18.07 -17.08
N ALA A 462 -4.19 18.59 -16.04
CA ALA A 462 -3.57 19.92 -16.07
C ALA A 462 -2.28 19.95 -16.89
N HIS A 463 -1.44 18.92 -16.74
CA HIS A 463 -0.09 18.81 -17.32
C HIS A 463 0.12 17.50 -18.12
N PRO A 464 -0.73 17.20 -19.12
CA PRO A 464 -0.67 15.95 -19.87
C PRO A 464 0.68 15.71 -20.59
N GLU A 465 1.43 16.77 -20.89
CA GLU A 465 2.79 16.70 -21.43
C GLU A 465 3.77 15.95 -20.51
N ARG A 466 3.59 15.99 -19.19
CA ARG A 466 4.42 15.24 -18.21
C ARG A 466 4.18 13.73 -18.23
N TYR A 467 3.08 13.28 -18.84
CA TYR A 467 2.63 11.87 -18.83
C TYR A 467 2.52 11.24 -20.21
N PHE A 468 2.52 12.05 -21.28
CA PHE A 468 2.28 11.60 -22.65
C PHE A 468 3.33 12.17 -23.60
N GLU A 469 4.41 11.41 -23.80
CA GLU A 469 5.44 11.69 -24.80
C GLU A 469 4.82 12.04 -26.17
N GLY A 470 5.37 13.09 -26.80
CA GLY A 470 4.97 13.57 -28.12
C GLY A 470 3.54 14.13 -28.22
N ILE A 471 2.86 14.44 -27.11
CA ILE A 471 1.52 15.03 -27.17
C ILE A 471 1.58 16.49 -27.64
N VAL A 472 0.80 16.82 -28.67
CA VAL A 472 0.64 18.19 -29.18
C VAL A 472 -0.80 18.63 -28.93
N LEU A 473 -0.94 19.67 -28.10
CA LEU A 473 -2.23 20.20 -27.63
C LEU A 473 -2.61 21.45 -28.41
N LYS A 474 -3.90 21.61 -28.68
CA LYS A 474 -4.48 22.81 -29.31
C LYS A 474 -5.04 23.78 -28.27
N ASN A 475 -5.51 23.27 -27.14
CA ASN A 475 -6.21 24.03 -26.10
C ASN A 475 -5.71 23.65 -24.69
N PRO A 476 -4.40 23.76 -24.37
CA PRO A 476 -3.85 23.39 -23.04
C PRO A 476 -4.50 24.17 -21.88
N GLN A 477 -4.89 25.43 -22.10
CA GLN A 477 -5.59 26.22 -21.08
C GLN A 477 -6.98 25.67 -20.74
N LEU A 478 -7.67 25.04 -21.70
CA LEU A 478 -8.97 24.39 -21.46
C LEU A 478 -8.81 23.11 -20.61
N LEU A 479 -7.70 22.39 -20.82
CA LEU A 479 -7.32 21.22 -20.03
C LEU A 479 -7.07 21.59 -18.56
N LYS A 480 -6.29 22.65 -18.31
CA LYS A 480 -6.14 23.23 -16.97
C LYS A 480 -7.48 23.66 -16.38
N GLN A 481 -8.29 24.45 -17.10
CA GLN A 481 -9.62 24.88 -16.61
C GLN A 481 -10.56 23.70 -16.25
N VAL A 482 -10.53 22.60 -17.01
CA VAL A 482 -11.28 21.39 -16.65
C VAL A 482 -10.73 20.75 -15.38
N SER A 483 -9.40 20.68 -15.23
CA SER A 483 -8.73 20.17 -14.04
C SER A 483 -9.05 21.00 -12.79
N ASP A 484 -8.88 22.33 -12.87
CA ASP A 484 -9.19 23.27 -11.78
C ASP A 484 -10.63 23.10 -11.29
N ASN A 485 -11.61 22.98 -12.20
CA ASN A 485 -13.01 22.72 -11.83
C ASN A 485 -13.27 21.29 -11.32
N LEU A 486 -12.46 20.30 -11.72
CA LEU A 486 -12.57 18.93 -11.19
C LEU A 486 -12.08 18.85 -9.74
N GLN A 487 -11.10 19.66 -9.33
CA GLN A 487 -10.64 19.73 -7.93
C GLN A 487 -11.82 20.01 -6.99
N TYR A 488 -12.66 21.01 -7.30
CA TYR A 488 -13.91 21.29 -6.56
C TYR A 488 -14.81 20.05 -6.41
N ILE A 489 -14.98 19.27 -7.48
CA ILE A 489 -15.83 18.07 -7.44
C ILE A 489 -15.19 16.97 -6.56
N PHE A 490 -13.87 16.79 -6.61
CA PHE A 490 -13.17 15.83 -5.75
C PHE A 490 -13.07 16.28 -4.28
N HIS A 491 -13.07 17.59 -3.97
CA HIS A 491 -13.32 18.14 -2.63
C HIS A 491 -14.80 18.05 -2.24
N GLY A 492 -15.69 17.61 -3.14
CA GLY A 492 -17.14 17.61 -2.95
C GLY A 492 -17.70 19.01 -2.63
N ALA A 493 -17.03 20.04 -3.13
CA ALA A 493 -17.42 21.44 -3.06
C ALA A 493 -18.33 21.83 -4.25
N LEU A 494 -18.91 23.02 -4.18
CA LEU A 494 -19.61 23.63 -5.30
C LEU A 494 -18.63 24.39 -6.19
N LEU A 495 -18.90 24.46 -7.49
CA LEU A 495 -18.12 25.24 -8.45
C LEU A 495 -18.22 26.75 -8.14
N PRO A 496 -17.19 27.55 -8.49
CA PRO A 496 -17.20 29.00 -8.28
C PRO A 496 -18.33 29.72 -9.03
N ASP A 497 -18.59 30.98 -8.66
CA ASP A 497 -19.76 31.75 -9.10
C ASP A 497 -19.97 31.82 -10.63
N SER A 498 -18.88 31.80 -11.39
CA SER A 498 -18.88 31.74 -12.86
C SER A 498 -19.59 30.50 -13.44
N PHE A 499 -19.67 29.42 -12.67
CA PHE A 499 -20.36 28.16 -13.00
C PHE A 499 -21.52 27.85 -12.03
N SER A 500 -21.98 28.83 -11.24
CA SER A 500 -23.06 28.70 -10.26
C SER A 500 -24.32 28.02 -10.79
N SER A 501 -24.70 28.28 -12.05
CA SER A 501 -25.84 27.63 -12.73
C SER A 501 -25.73 26.10 -12.84
N TRP A 502 -24.52 25.52 -12.73
CA TRP A 502 -24.28 24.07 -12.80
C TRP A 502 -24.35 23.40 -11.42
N ASN A 503 -24.26 24.17 -10.33
CA ASN A 503 -24.16 23.64 -8.96
C ASN A 503 -25.38 22.83 -8.53
N ASP A 504 -26.55 23.15 -9.07
CA ASP A 504 -27.79 22.40 -8.85
C ASP A 504 -27.67 20.92 -9.32
N ARG A 505 -26.93 20.71 -10.43
CA ARG A 505 -26.60 19.39 -10.97
C ARG A 505 -25.41 18.74 -10.26
N VAL A 506 -24.42 19.54 -9.84
CA VAL A 506 -23.29 19.06 -9.01
C VAL A 506 -23.83 18.39 -7.75
N LEU A 507 -24.68 19.11 -7.01
CA LEU A 507 -25.26 18.68 -5.73
C LEU A 507 -26.19 17.48 -5.87
N LYS A 508 -27.14 17.51 -6.82
CA LYS A 508 -28.22 16.51 -6.92
C LYS A 508 -27.82 15.22 -7.64
N HIS A 509 -26.77 15.25 -8.45
CA HIS A 509 -26.45 14.14 -9.36
C HIS A 509 -24.95 13.79 -9.43
N THR A 510 -24.08 14.79 -9.54
CA THR A 510 -22.66 14.54 -9.82
C THR A 510 -21.90 14.01 -8.61
N ILE A 511 -21.99 14.69 -7.47
CA ILE A 511 -21.32 14.27 -6.23
C ILE A 511 -21.85 12.91 -5.72
N PRO A 512 -23.17 12.64 -5.66
CA PRO A 512 -23.69 11.32 -5.30
C PRO A 512 -23.19 10.19 -6.21
N ALA A 513 -23.11 10.43 -7.52
CA ALA A 513 -22.58 9.43 -8.47
C ALA A 513 -21.06 9.27 -8.34
N LEU A 514 -20.33 10.33 -7.99
CA LEU A 514 -18.90 10.27 -7.75
C LEU A 514 -18.58 9.51 -6.45
N GLU A 515 -19.38 9.65 -5.40
CA GLU A 515 -19.26 8.84 -4.18
C GLU A 515 -19.36 7.34 -4.51
N GLU A 516 -20.42 6.93 -5.24
CA GLU A 516 -20.58 5.53 -5.67
C GLU A 516 -19.38 5.04 -6.48
N PHE A 517 -18.83 5.89 -7.36
CA PHE A 517 -17.63 5.57 -8.13
C PHE A 517 -16.39 5.41 -7.25
N LEU A 518 -16.06 6.39 -6.40
CA LEU A 518 -14.89 6.38 -5.53
C LEU A 518 -14.92 5.15 -4.61
N PHE A 519 -16.08 4.83 -4.02
CA PHE A 519 -16.23 3.63 -3.18
C PHE A 519 -16.04 2.35 -3.99
N SER A 520 -16.37 2.33 -5.30
CA SER A 520 -16.14 1.19 -6.20
C SER A 520 -14.68 0.98 -6.61
N ILE A 521 -13.79 1.97 -6.39
CA ILE A 521 -12.35 1.82 -6.63
C ILE A 521 -11.74 0.84 -5.62
N GLY A 522 -12.13 0.95 -4.35
CA GLY A 522 -11.73 0.03 -3.28
C GLY A 522 -12.40 -1.34 -3.33
N ASP A 523 -13.34 -1.58 -4.24
CA ASP A 523 -13.90 -2.92 -4.49
C ASP A 523 -12.96 -3.70 -5.43
N ILE A 524 -12.37 -4.77 -4.90
CA ILE A 524 -11.46 -5.64 -5.63
C ILE A 524 -12.16 -6.90 -6.16
N ALA A 525 -13.45 -7.10 -5.92
CA ALA A 525 -14.28 -8.17 -6.50
C ALA A 525 -13.74 -9.63 -6.40
N GLY A 526 -12.78 -9.90 -5.51
CA GLY A 526 -12.07 -11.18 -5.41
C GLY A 526 -10.87 -11.35 -6.35
N GLU A 527 -10.49 -10.30 -7.10
CA GLU A 527 -9.24 -10.24 -7.85
C GLU A 527 -8.05 -10.14 -6.87
N ILE A 528 -7.07 -11.03 -7.02
CA ILE A 528 -5.84 -11.01 -6.24
C ILE A 528 -4.83 -10.10 -6.98
N PRO A 529 -4.30 -9.03 -6.35
CA PRO A 529 -3.33 -8.17 -7.00
C PRO A 529 -2.02 -8.93 -7.28
N SER A 530 -1.63 -8.96 -8.55
CA SER A 530 -0.36 -9.54 -8.99
C SER A 530 0.73 -8.45 -9.01
N TYR A 531 1.86 -8.73 -8.37
CA TYR A 531 3.01 -7.82 -8.30
C TYR A 531 4.21 -8.46 -8.98
N SER A 532 4.71 -7.83 -10.04
CA SER A 532 6.00 -8.19 -10.64
C SER A 532 7.13 -7.73 -9.72
N PRO A 533 8.08 -8.60 -9.33
CA PRO A 533 9.25 -8.16 -8.59
C PRO A 533 10.17 -7.32 -9.50
N PRO A 534 10.85 -6.29 -8.96
CA PRO A 534 11.88 -5.53 -9.68
C PRO A 534 13.17 -6.37 -9.82
N SER A 535 14.17 -5.81 -10.50
CA SER A 535 15.49 -6.43 -10.59
C SER A 535 16.22 -6.43 -9.24
N VAL A 536 17.22 -7.30 -9.09
CA VAL A 536 18.10 -7.30 -7.90
C VAL A 536 18.90 -6.00 -7.82
N SER A 537 19.23 -5.39 -8.98
CA SER A 537 19.95 -4.11 -9.04
C SER A 537 19.09 -2.96 -8.51
N ASP A 538 17.83 -2.87 -8.96
CA ASP A 538 16.89 -1.83 -8.53
C ASP A 538 16.63 -1.95 -7.02
N MET A 539 16.51 -3.18 -6.51
CA MET A 539 16.35 -3.45 -5.09
C MET A 539 17.60 -3.03 -4.29
N ALA A 540 18.81 -3.34 -4.77
CA ALA A 540 20.05 -2.94 -4.10
C ALA A 540 20.20 -1.41 -4.05
N HIS A 541 19.91 -0.72 -5.16
CA HIS A 541 19.91 0.74 -5.20
C HIS A 541 18.84 1.35 -4.27
N ALA A 542 17.62 0.78 -4.23
CA ALA A 542 16.58 1.20 -3.30
C ALA A 542 16.98 1.04 -1.82
N VAL A 543 17.68 -0.05 -1.46
CA VAL A 543 18.23 -0.24 -0.11
C VAL A 543 19.24 0.86 0.21
N ASP A 544 20.13 1.18 -0.73
CA ASP A 544 21.17 2.19 -0.58
C ASP A 544 20.59 3.61 -0.37
N VAL A 545 19.63 4.02 -1.20
CA VAL A 545 18.91 5.31 -1.08
C VAL A 545 18.26 5.47 0.30
N ILE A 546 17.54 4.46 0.78
CA ILE A 546 16.88 4.49 2.08
C ILE A 546 17.90 4.47 3.22
N MET A 547 19.00 3.72 3.06
CA MET A 547 20.10 3.67 4.01
C MET A 547 20.73 5.05 4.19
N HIS A 548 21.12 5.73 3.11
CA HIS A 548 21.66 7.09 3.17
C HIS A 548 20.67 8.10 3.79
N CYS A 549 19.36 7.95 3.56
CA CYS A 549 18.34 8.78 4.22
C CYS A 549 18.31 8.57 5.74
N LEU A 550 18.26 7.31 6.20
CA LEU A 550 18.19 6.97 7.63
C LEU A 550 19.49 7.27 8.39
N LEU A 551 20.66 7.03 7.77
CA LEU A 551 21.98 7.34 8.35
C LEU A 551 22.23 8.85 8.51
N LYS A 552 21.54 9.70 7.75
CA LYS A 552 21.57 11.17 7.95
C LYS A 552 20.68 11.65 9.10
N ASN A 553 19.77 10.80 9.59
CA ASN A 553 18.70 11.16 10.54
C ASN A 553 18.66 10.28 11.81
N THR A 554 19.82 9.71 12.20
CA THR A 554 19.91 8.64 13.22
C THR A 554 19.20 8.94 14.55
N LYS A 555 19.22 10.17 15.04
CA LYS A 555 18.56 10.57 16.30
C LYS A 555 17.04 10.38 16.24
N THR A 556 16.40 10.89 15.18
CA THR A 556 14.96 10.75 14.96
C THR A 556 14.57 9.29 14.74
N VAL A 557 15.39 8.52 14.01
CA VAL A 557 15.19 7.08 13.80
C VAL A 557 15.23 6.31 15.12
N ARG A 558 16.20 6.60 16.02
CA ARG A 558 16.29 5.98 17.35
C ARG A 558 15.07 6.34 18.22
N GLN A 559 14.67 7.62 18.25
CA GLN A 559 13.47 8.06 18.98
C GLN A 559 12.21 7.29 18.53
N ILE A 560 11.93 7.26 17.22
CA ILE A 560 10.74 6.58 16.68
C ILE A 560 10.79 5.07 16.93
N TYR A 561 11.98 4.47 16.90
CA TYR A 561 12.19 3.07 17.23
C TYR A 561 11.84 2.77 18.70
N ASP A 562 12.25 3.65 19.62
CA ASP A 562 11.95 3.50 21.05
C ASP A 562 10.47 3.72 21.34
N GLU A 563 9.88 4.79 20.80
CA GLU A 563 8.44 5.08 20.90
C GLU A 563 7.60 3.89 20.42
N SER A 564 7.93 3.34 19.24
CA SER A 564 7.27 2.17 18.64
C SER A 564 7.39 0.89 19.47
N ARG A 565 8.38 0.81 20.39
CA ARG A 565 8.57 -0.32 21.31
C ARG A 565 7.93 -0.13 22.67
N THR A 566 7.44 1.08 23.01
CA THR A 566 6.72 1.26 24.27
C THR A 566 5.40 0.48 24.24
N PRO A 567 5.00 -0.22 25.32
CA PRO A 567 3.72 -0.91 25.34
C PRO A 567 2.52 0.04 25.22
N PHE A 568 2.70 1.34 25.54
CA PHE A 568 1.64 2.34 25.69
C PHE A 568 1.39 3.25 24.48
N VAL A 569 2.05 3.07 23.32
CA VAL A 569 1.74 3.88 22.10
C VAL A 569 0.23 3.95 21.78
N SER A 570 -0.25 5.11 21.34
CA SER A 570 -1.67 5.44 21.19
C SER A 570 -2.34 4.93 19.91
N TYR A 571 -1.58 4.38 18.96
CA TYR A 571 -2.11 3.90 17.68
C TYR A 571 -2.27 2.36 17.63
N ALA A 572 -3.23 1.92 16.80
CA ALA A 572 -3.51 0.52 16.58
C ALA A 572 -2.46 -0.11 15.65
N PRO A 573 -1.87 -1.27 15.99
CA PRO A 573 -1.01 -2.01 15.06
C PRO A 573 -1.78 -2.42 13.79
N GLN A 574 -1.07 -2.52 12.67
CA GLN A 574 -1.60 -2.97 11.37
C GLN A 574 -2.42 -4.26 11.48
N LEU A 575 -1.95 -5.22 12.29
CA LEU A 575 -2.64 -6.48 12.58
C LEU A 575 -4.00 -6.26 13.25
N GLY A 576 -4.08 -5.34 14.21
CA GLY A 576 -5.32 -4.96 14.88
C GLY A 576 -6.31 -4.30 13.91
N LEU A 577 -5.84 -3.39 13.04
CA LEU A 577 -6.68 -2.77 12.00
C LEU A 577 -7.16 -3.77 10.95
N ASN A 578 -6.33 -4.74 10.54
CA ASN A 578 -6.78 -5.85 9.68
C ASN A 578 -7.86 -6.69 10.38
N PHE A 579 -7.64 -7.07 11.64
CA PHE A 579 -8.60 -7.86 12.41
C PHE A 579 -9.96 -7.17 12.53
N THR A 580 -9.98 -5.90 12.93
CA THR A 580 -11.22 -5.15 13.12
C THR A 580 -11.87 -4.73 11.80
N SER A 581 -11.09 -4.53 10.73
CA SER A 581 -11.64 -4.45 9.36
C SER A 581 -12.36 -5.74 8.96
N GLY A 582 -11.81 -6.91 9.29
CA GLY A 582 -12.48 -8.18 9.08
C GLY A 582 -13.77 -8.33 9.91
N LEU A 583 -13.86 -7.71 11.09
CA LEU A 583 -15.09 -7.70 11.89
C LEU A 583 -16.18 -6.85 11.21
N CYS A 584 -15.83 -5.75 10.53
CA CYS A 584 -16.78 -4.93 9.76
C CYS A 584 -17.47 -5.71 8.63
N ASP A 585 -16.85 -6.75 8.08
CA ASP A 585 -17.43 -7.59 7.00
C ASP A 585 -18.57 -8.51 7.48
N PHE A 586 -18.77 -8.65 8.80
CA PHE A 586 -19.95 -9.32 9.36
C PHE A 586 -21.21 -8.45 9.39
N PHE A 587 -21.09 -7.17 9.03
CA PHE A 587 -22.17 -6.19 9.05
C PHE A 587 -22.50 -5.70 7.64
N ARG A 588 -23.67 -5.11 7.48
CA ARG A 588 -24.10 -4.55 6.21
C ARG A 588 -23.40 -3.22 5.97
N GLN A 589 -22.60 -3.16 4.92
CA GLN A 589 -21.89 -1.96 4.52
C GLN A 589 -22.73 -1.15 3.50
N TYR A 590 -22.49 0.16 3.41
CA TYR A 590 -23.26 1.06 2.56
C TYR A 590 -23.27 0.59 1.10
N PHE A 591 -22.11 0.18 0.58
CA PHE A 591 -21.91 -0.30 -0.79
C PHE A 591 -22.46 -1.72 -1.06
N ASP A 592 -22.88 -2.50 -0.05
CA ASP A 592 -23.65 -3.73 -0.29
C ASP A 592 -25.00 -3.46 -0.98
N LYS A 593 -25.54 -2.25 -0.78
CA LYS A 593 -26.82 -1.83 -1.35
C LYS A 593 -26.73 -1.74 -2.88
N SER A 594 -25.65 -1.15 -3.41
CA SER A 594 -25.43 -1.02 -4.86
C SER A 594 -25.07 -2.37 -5.49
N ASN A 595 -24.25 -3.20 -4.83
CA ASN A 595 -23.88 -4.51 -5.36
C ASN A 595 -25.09 -5.45 -5.57
N ARG A 596 -26.16 -5.38 -4.77
CA ARG A 596 -27.40 -6.13 -5.05
C ARG A 596 -28.20 -5.62 -6.25
N ALA A 597 -28.25 -4.30 -6.44
CA ALA A 597 -28.93 -3.70 -7.59
C ALA A 597 -28.15 -3.95 -8.89
N ASN A 598 -26.82 -3.92 -8.81
CA ASN A 598 -25.92 -4.11 -9.94
C ASN A 598 -25.66 -5.57 -10.28
N MET A 599 -25.52 -6.51 -9.32
CA MET A 599 -25.41 -7.94 -9.67
C MET A 599 -26.65 -8.47 -10.40
N LYS A 600 -27.86 -8.02 -10.04
CA LYS A 600 -29.09 -8.37 -10.79
C LYS A 600 -29.09 -7.84 -12.24
N LYS A 601 -28.32 -6.77 -12.53
CA LYS A 601 -28.16 -6.20 -13.88
C LYS A 601 -26.94 -6.75 -14.62
N MET A 602 -25.82 -7.02 -13.93
CA MET A 602 -24.56 -7.52 -14.51
C MET A 602 -24.60 -9.02 -14.80
N ALA A 603 -25.31 -9.83 -13.99
CA ALA A 603 -25.58 -11.22 -14.32
C ALA A 603 -26.38 -11.36 -15.64
N GLN A 604 -27.10 -10.31 -16.04
CA GLN A 604 -27.63 -10.15 -17.40
C GLN A 604 -26.65 -9.42 -18.33
N LYS A 605 -25.58 -10.14 -18.73
CA LYS A 605 -24.77 -9.87 -19.94
C LYS A 605 -24.40 -8.39 -20.19
N VAL A 606 -23.39 -7.88 -19.49
CA VAL A 606 -22.62 -6.72 -19.99
C VAL A 606 -21.11 -7.01 -19.90
N LYS A 607 -20.55 -7.64 -20.93
CA LYS A 607 -19.24 -7.15 -21.39
C LYS A 607 -19.49 -5.69 -21.78
N PRO A 608 -18.84 -4.68 -21.17
CA PRO A 608 -19.06 -3.31 -21.57
C PRO A 608 -18.80 -3.20 -23.06
N ASN A 609 -19.81 -2.77 -23.83
CA ASN A 609 -19.60 -2.45 -25.23
C ASN A 609 -18.43 -1.47 -25.28
N PRO A 610 -17.38 -1.73 -26.10
CA PRO A 610 -16.23 -0.84 -26.16
C PRO A 610 -16.74 0.58 -26.42
N LEU A 611 -16.32 1.52 -25.56
CA LEU A 611 -16.77 2.92 -25.59
C LEU A 611 -16.66 3.43 -27.03
N LYS A 612 -17.81 3.62 -27.68
CA LYS A 612 -17.89 4.19 -29.02
C LYS A 612 -17.67 5.69 -28.90
N PHE A 613 -16.40 6.08 -28.79
CA PHE A 613 -15.98 7.47 -29.00
C PHE A 613 -16.48 7.92 -30.39
N PRO A 614 -16.90 9.19 -30.55
CA PRO A 614 -17.16 9.74 -31.88
C PRO A 614 -15.91 9.56 -32.74
N PRO A 615 -16.04 9.18 -34.03
CA PRO A 615 -14.90 8.87 -34.88
C PRO A 615 -13.93 10.05 -34.92
N LEU A 616 -12.67 9.78 -34.59
CA LEU A 616 -11.62 10.78 -34.63
C LEU A 616 -11.32 11.12 -36.10
N PRO A 617 -11.06 12.39 -36.48
CA PRO A 617 -10.45 12.66 -37.78
C PRO A 617 -9.06 12.00 -37.79
N MET A 618 -8.92 10.91 -38.56
CA MET A 618 -7.70 10.11 -38.58
C MET A 618 -6.61 10.79 -39.41
N TYR A 619 -5.61 11.35 -38.73
CA TYR A 619 -4.28 11.50 -39.33
C TYR A 619 -3.60 10.12 -39.31
N GLY A 620 -3.06 9.67 -40.45
CA GLY A 620 -2.21 8.47 -40.52
C GLY A 620 -2.84 7.14 -40.97
N ALA A 621 -3.91 7.15 -41.78
CA ALA A 621 -4.60 5.93 -42.23
C ALA A 621 -3.90 5.12 -43.35
N HIS A 622 -2.56 5.19 -43.50
CA HIS A 622 -1.82 4.53 -44.59
C HIS A 622 -0.86 3.40 -44.17
N ALA A 623 -0.52 3.25 -42.88
CA ALA A 623 0.48 2.26 -42.45
C ALA A 623 -0.04 0.80 -42.32
N GLN A 624 -1.34 0.58 -42.14
CA GLN A 624 -1.88 -0.76 -41.80
C GLN A 624 -2.41 -1.57 -43.00
N ALA A 625 -2.30 -1.06 -44.23
CA ALA A 625 -2.73 -1.78 -45.44
C ALA A 625 -1.70 -2.83 -45.94
N ALA A 626 -0.42 -2.70 -45.55
CA ALA A 626 0.67 -3.50 -46.11
C ALA A 626 0.85 -4.92 -45.49
N VAL A 627 0.42 -5.13 -44.24
CA VAL A 627 0.77 -6.34 -43.44
C VAL A 627 -0.27 -7.47 -43.59
N ARG A 628 -1.22 -7.37 -44.54
CA ARG A 628 -2.32 -8.36 -44.73
C ARG A 628 -2.18 -9.29 -45.94
N LYS A 629 -1.00 -9.34 -46.58
CA LYS A 629 -0.62 -10.41 -47.50
C LYS A 629 0.52 -11.19 -46.85
N GLY A 630 0.21 -12.39 -46.35
CA GLY A 630 1.14 -13.17 -45.55
C GLY A 630 1.92 -14.19 -46.38
N GLU A 631 2.83 -14.90 -45.72
CA GLU A 631 3.28 -16.24 -46.13
C GLU A 631 3.96 -16.99 -44.97
N ASN A 632 3.84 -18.32 -45.00
CA ASN A 632 4.64 -19.35 -44.31
C ASN A 632 4.71 -19.39 -42.77
N MET A 633 3.87 -20.28 -42.20
CA MET A 633 4.06 -20.89 -40.89
C MET A 633 5.23 -21.90 -40.90
N PHE A 634 6.06 -21.91 -39.86
CA PHE A 634 6.90 -23.06 -39.51
C PHE A 634 6.30 -23.83 -38.33
N ASN A 635 6.17 -25.15 -38.48
CA ASN A 635 5.70 -26.06 -37.45
C ASN A 635 6.80 -26.34 -36.41
N TYR A 636 6.41 -26.50 -35.14
CA TYR A 636 7.09 -27.38 -34.20
C TYR A 636 6.07 -28.25 -33.46
N GLN A 637 6.35 -29.55 -33.39
CA GLN A 637 5.41 -30.55 -32.85
C GLN A 637 5.32 -30.48 -31.32
N ALA A 638 4.11 -30.46 -30.79
CA ALA A 638 3.85 -30.77 -29.38
C ALA A 638 3.61 -32.29 -29.24
N GLY A 639 4.44 -32.96 -28.43
CA GLY A 639 4.24 -34.36 -28.07
C GLY A 639 3.09 -34.52 -27.07
N SER A 640 2.28 -35.57 -27.24
CA SER A 640 1.13 -35.83 -26.37
C SER A 640 1.53 -36.50 -25.05
N PHE A 641 0.87 -36.11 -23.96
CA PHE A 641 0.66 -36.99 -22.81
C PHE A 641 -0.82 -36.95 -22.42
N ALA A 642 -1.46 -38.11 -22.54
CA ALA A 642 -2.74 -38.44 -21.93
C ALA A 642 -2.51 -39.53 -20.87
N ASP A 643 -3.46 -39.68 -19.95
CA ASP A 643 -3.48 -40.61 -18.81
C ASP A 643 -2.35 -40.47 -17.76
N MET A 644 -2.73 -39.92 -16.60
CA MET A 644 -2.74 -40.65 -15.31
C MET A 644 -3.20 -39.74 -14.15
N GLY A 645 -4.22 -40.20 -13.41
CA GLY A 645 -4.35 -39.96 -11.96
C GLY A 645 -5.13 -38.72 -11.49
N ASP A 646 -6.24 -38.97 -10.76
CA ASP A 646 -6.91 -37.98 -9.90
C ASP A 646 -5.94 -37.37 -8.87
N TYR A 647 -6.00 -36.05 -8.70
CA TYR A 647 -5.43 -35.36 -7.53
C TYR A 647 -6.47 -34.47 -6.84
N LYS A 648 -6.88 -34.91 -5.64
CA LYS A 648 -7.34 -34.03 -4.57
C LYS A 648 -6.13 -33.57 -3.75
N GLU A 649 -6.37 -32.59 -2.87
CA GLU A 649 -5.42 -31.92 -1.95
C GLU A 649 -4.62 -30.78 -2.61
N ARG A 650 -4.88 -29.52 -2.23
CA ARG A 650 -4.53 -28.86 -0.97
C ARG A 650 -3.01 -28.75 -0.75
N SER A 651 -2.43 -27.70 -1.31
CA SER A 651 -1.25 -27.05 -0.74
C SER A 651 -1.38 -25.54 -0.87
N PHE A 652 -1.47 -24.85 0.28
CA PHE A 652 -1.28 -23.40 0.33
C PHE A 652 0.20 -23.11 0.00
N GLY A 653 0.45 -22.08 -0.81
CA GLY A 653 1.79 -21.58 -1.05
C GLY A 653 2.36 -20.91 0.19
N MET A 654 2.89 -21.69 1.13
CA MET A 654 3.76 -21.19 2.19
C MET A 654 5.15 -20.93 1.64
N ALA A 655 5.76 -19.81 2.05
CA ALA A 655 7.18 -19.59 1.83
C ALA A 655 8.00 -20.62 2.64
N PRO A 656 9.07 -21.21 2.07
CA PRO A 656 9.93 -22.13 2.82
C PRO A 656 10.74 -21.36 3.87
N SER A 657 10.68 -21.83 5.11
CA SER A 657 11.39 -21.27 6.26
C SER A 657 12.86 -21.71 6.29
N SER A 658 13.78 -20.86 5.81
CA SER A 658 15.19 -20.66 6.22
C SER A 658 16.16 -21.87 6.36
N PRO A 659 17.49 -21.70 6.39
CA PRO A 659 18.25 -22.15 5.22
C PRO A 659 19.42 -23.09 5.59
N THR A 660 19.55 -24.25 4.94
CA THR A 660 20.82 -25.01 4.95
C THR A 660 20.98 -25.99 3.77
N SER A 661 22.17 -25.98 3.17
CA SER A 661 22.71 -26.98 2.23
C SER A 661 22.02 -27.16 0.86
N MET A 662 22.49 -26.40 -0.14
CA MET A 662 22.55 -26.94 -1.51
C MET A 662 23.50 -28.14 -1.53
N LYS A 663 22.99 -29.34 -1.85
CA LYS A 663 23.85 -30.46 -2.27
C LYS A 663 24.09 -30.38 -3.77
N LEU A 664 25.20 -29.73 -4.15
CA LEU A 664 25.72 -29.78 -5.51
C LEU A 664 26.13 -31.23 -5.88
N PRO A 665 25.81 -31.73 -7.09
CA PRO A 665 26.48 -32.91 -7.63
C PRO A 665 27.95 -32.57 -7.94
N LYS A 666 28.84 -33.55 -7.73
CA LYS A 666 30.29 -33.37 -7.84
C LYS A 666 30.76 -33.32 -9.31
N LYS A 667 31.66 -32.37 -9.60
CA LYS A 667 32.50 -32.20 -10.81
C LYS A 667 33.41 -33.45 -11.09
N PRO A 668 34.15 -33.57 -12.24
CA PRO A 668 34.57 -32.51 -13.18
C PRO A 668 34.59 -32.86 -14.69
N ILE A 669 34.87 -31.84 -15.52
CA ILE A 669 35.95 -31.83 -16.54
C ILE A 669 36.40 -30.37 -16.74
N ASN A 670 37.66 -30.17 -17.17
CA ASN A 670 38.43 -28.94 -17.02
C ASN A 670 38.53 -28.13 -18.36
N PRO A 671 39.38 -27.10 -18.54
CA PRO A 671 38.96 -25.82 -19.10
C PRO A 671 39.42 -25.61 -20.56
N HIS A 672 38.95 -24.53 -21.23
CA HIS A 672 39.80 -23.60 -22.01
C HIS A 672 38.97 -22.49 -22.70
N LYS A 673 39.62 -21.32 -22.87
CA LYS A 673 39.30 -20.20 -23.77
C LYS A 673 38.08 -19.31 -23.46
N ASN A 674 38.36 -18.29 -22.64
CA ASN A 674 38.07 -16.89 -23.01
C ASN A 674 38.95 -16.54 -24.26
N PRO A 675 38.49 -15.74 -25.24
CA PRO A 675 38.68 -14.29 -25.11
C PRO A 675 37.57 -13.41 -25.73
N LEU A 676 37.45 -12.20 -25.21
CA LEU A 676 36.86 -11.03 -25.89
C LEU A 676 37.85 -10.43 -26.92
N VAL A 677 37.39 -9.41 -27.68
CA VAL A 677 38.15 -8.26 -28.25
C VAL A 677 38.49 -8.26 -29.78
N MET A 678 38.04 -7.17 -30.46
CA MET A 678 38.39 -6.60 -31.81
C MET A 678 38.02 -7.44 -33.06
N GLU A 679 37.55 -6.88 -34.19
CA GLU A 679 38.04 -5.70 -34.94
C GLU A 679 36.94 -4.80 -35.57
N LYS A 680 37.26 -3.52 -35.78
CA LYS A 680 36.63 -2.65 -36.79
C LYS A 680 37.18 -2.97 -38.19
N LYS A 681 36.37 -2.88 -39.25
CA LYS A 681 36.86 -2.58 -40.61
C LYS A 681 35.85 -1.78 -41.44
N GLN A 682 36.38 -0.96 -42.34
CA GLN A 682 35.68 0.08 -43.09
C GLN A 682 35.35 -0.35 -44.52
N GLY A 683 34.42 0.37 -45.16
CA GLY A 683 34.27 0.47 -46.62
C GLY A 683 33.04 -0.26 -47.19
N LYS A 684 32.41 0.24 -48.26
CA LYS A 684 32.63 1.50 -49.00
C LYS A 684 31.36 1.89 -49.78
N ILE A 685 31.32 3.15 -50.20
CA ILE A 685 30.26 3.80 -51.00
C ILE A 685 30.02 3.11 -52.35
N ALA A 686 28.76 3.08 -52.79
CA ALA A 686 28.37 3.21 -54.20
C ALA A 686 27.04 3.97 -54.29
N GLU A 687 26.97 4.93 -55.20
CA GLU A 687 25.78 5.72 -55.54
C GLU A 687 24.91 4.96 -56.56
N ASP A 688 23.64 5.33 -56.70
CA ASP A 688 23.07 5.67 -58.01
C ASP A 688 21.69 6.35 -57.87
N SER A 689 21.36 7.19 -58.84
CA SER A 689 20.28 8.17 -58.81
C SER A 689 19.16 7.88 -59.82
N ASP A 690 18.15 8.76 -59.79
CA ASP A 690 17.23 9.09 -60.89
C ASP A 690 16.22 8.04 -61.40
N SER A 691 14.94 8.39 -61.29
CA SER A 691 14.27 9.02 -62.45
C SER A 691 12.84 9.52 -62.13
N GLU A 692 12.51 10.69 -62.68
CA GLU A 692 11.18 11.29 -62.63
C GLU A 692 10.25 10.80 -63.77
N SER A 693 9.05 11.41 -63.81
CA SER A 693 8.10 11.46 -64.93
C SER A 693 7.12 10.28 -65.04
N SER A 694 5.86 10.40 -65.46
CA SER A 694 4.89 11.50 -65.68
C SER A 694 3.62 10.86 -66.30
N PHE A 695 2.56 11.63 -66.59
CA PHE A 695 1.32 11.34 -67.37
C PHE A 695 -0.04 11.21 -66.65
N THR A 696 -0.70 12.38 -66.58
CA THR A 696 -2.10 12.77 -66.90
C THR A 696 -3.27 11.77 -67.06
N ASP A 697 -4.43 12.25 -66.53
CA ASP A 697 -5.81 12.25 -67.07
C ASP A 697 -6.63 10.96 -67.36
N HIS A 698 -7.84 10.85 -66.74
CA HIS A 698 -9.10 11.25 -67.44
C HIS A 698 -10.42 11.18 -66.59
N HIS A 699 -11.25 12.23 -66.77
CA HIS A 699 -12.73 12.35 -66.77
C HIS A 699 -13.73 11.42 -66.01
N ASP A 700 -14.60 12.09 -65.23
CA ASP A 700 -16.08 12.14 -65.30
C ASP A 700 -16.97 10.90 -65.61
N LYS A 701 -17.96 10.63 -64.73
CA LYS A 701 -19.42 10.81 -65.04
C LYS A 701 -20.43 10.48 -63.90
N LYS A 702 -21.14 11.52 -63.44
CA LYS A 702 -22.62 11.70 -63.38
C LYS A 702 -23.62 10.62 -62.84
N LYS A 703 -24.61 11.15 -62.07
CA LYS A 703 -26.03 10.68 -61.82
C LYS A 703 -26.22 9.55 -60.77
N LYS A 704 -27.34 9.42 -60.02
CA LYS A 704 -28.64 10.14 -59.96
C LYS A 704 -29.35 9.97 -58.58
N LYS A 705 -30.09 11.00 -58.16
CA LYS A 705 -31.37 11.02 -57.39
C LYS A 705 -32.01 9.70 -56.89
N HIS A 706 -32.52 9.70 -55.64
CA HIS A 706 -33.97 9.79 -55.39
C HIS A 706 -34.37 10.17 -53.94
N ASP A 707 -35.51 10.87 -53.81
CA ASP A 707 -36.17 11.27 -52.57
C ASP A 707 -36.93 10.13 -51.87
N ASN A 708 -37.18 10.24 -50.55
CA ASN A 708 -38.57 10.31 -50.08
C ASN A 708 -38.71 10.86 -48.63
N ASP A 709 -39.87 11.45 -48.35
CA ASP A 709 -40.15 12.31 -47.19
C ASP A 709 -41.52 11.99 -46.55
N LYS A 710 -41.69 12.36 -45.26
CA LYS A 710 -42.94 12.39 -44.45
C LYS A 710 -43.73 11.09 -44.18
N LYS A 711 -44.05 10.86 -42.89
CA LYS A 711 -45.40 11.18 -42.33
C LYS A 711 -45.56 11.00 -40.79
N LYS A 712 -46.20 12.02 -40.19
CA LYS A 712 -47.21 12.01 -39.09
C LYS A 712 -46.87 11.56 -37.64
N LYS A 713 -46.89 12.59 -36.77
CA LYS A 713 -47.44 12.67 -35.39
C LYS A 713 -48.93 12.22 -35.31
N PRO A 714 -49.54 11.90 -34.14
CA PRO A 714 -49.72 12.86 -33.04
C PRO A 714 -49.70 12.35 -31.57
N THR A 715 -49.72 13.34 -30.67
CA THR A 715 -49.82 13.34 -29.19
C THR A 715 -51.24 13.15 -28.65
N LEU A 716 -51.38 12.75 -27.37
CA LEU A 716 -52.57 13.03 -26.54
C LEU A 716 -52.28 13.04 -25.02
N THR A 717 -53.23 13.61 -24.28
CA THR A 717 -53.20 14.11 -22.88
C THR A 717 -54.54 13.80 -22.19
N SER A 718 -54.70 13.74 -20.86
CA SER A 718 -53.80 13.93 -19.69
C SER A 718 -54.48 13.34 -18.42
N SER A 719 -53.88 13.58 -17.25
CA SER A 719 -54.56 13.84 -15.95
C SER A 719 -55.59 12.84 -15.39
N SER A 720 -55.33 12.31 -14.19
CA SER A 720 -56.08 12.64 -12.94
C SER A 720 -55.85 11.62 -11.80
N MET A 721 -55.71 12.16 -10.59
CA MET A 721 -55.94 11.57 -9.27
C MET A 721 -56.99 12.50 -8.57
N PRO A 722 -57.59 12.23 -7.38
CA PRO A 722 -57.15 11.30 -6.32
C PRO A 722 -58.26 10.54 -5.51
N GLU A 723 -57.79 9.89 -4.44
CA GLU A 723 -58.45 9.64 -3.13
C GLU A 723 -59.24 8.34 -2.80
N PRO A 724 -59.27 7.92 -1.51
CA PRO A 724 -59.49 6.53 -1.08
C PRO A 724 -60.70 6.34 -0.14
N PRO A 725 -60.91 5.12 0.40
CA PRO A 725 -61.65 5.01 1.67
C PRO A 725 -61.10 4.02 2.73
N LYS A 726 -61.03 4.57 3.95
CA LYS A 726 -61.58 4.03 5.23
C LYS A 726 -60.82 2.99 6.08
N LYS A 727 -60.50 3.48 7.29
CA LYS A 727 -60.27 2.75 8.55
C LYS A 727 -61.44 1.83 8.94
N LYS A 728 -61.15 0.80 9.74
CA LYS A 728 -62.02 0.36 10.87
C LYS A 728 -61.18 0.00 12.10
N SER A 729 -61.74 0.25 13.28
CA SER A 729 -61.14 0.12 14.61
C SER A 729 -62.10 -0.59 15.57
N ALA A 730 -61.59 -1.42 16.48
CA ALA A 730 -62.27 -1.98 17.67
C ALA A 730 -61.21 -2.78 18.48
N THR A 731 -60.78 -2.40 19.70
CA THR A 731 -61.36 -2.70 21.04
C THR A 731 -61.41 -4.21 21.39
N ALA A 732 -61.05 -4.70 22.58
CA ALA A 732 -60.49 -4.07 23.80
C ALA A 732 -59.91 -5.10 24.82
N SER A 733 -59.11 -4.59 25.78
CA SER A 733 -59.14 -4.80 27.25
C SER A 733 -58.71 -6.11 27.96
N LEU A 734 -58.20 -5.90 29.20
CA LEU A 734 -57.99 -6.82 30.33
C LEU A 734 -56.86 -7.87 30.18
N ALA A 735 -56.22 -8.39 31.24
CA ALA A 735 -55.85 -7.89 32.58
C ALA A 735 -54.92 -8.92 33.25
N SER A 736 -54.09 -8.49 34.22
CA SER A 736 -53.50 -9.30 35.32
C SER A 736 -53.15 -10.79 35.11
N ASN A 737 -51.88 -11.17 35.32
CA ASN A 737 -51.54 -11.78 36.61
C ASN A 737 -50.04 -11.88 36.92
N SER A 738 -49.76 -11.86 38.23
CA SER A 738 -48.49 -12.23 38.85
C SER A 738 -48.27 -13.75 38.86
N GLY A 739 -47.01 -14.21 38.82
CA GLY A 739 -46.68 -15.60 39.12
C GLY A 739 -45.17 -15.85 39.14
N LYS A 740 -44.60 -16.11 40.33
CA LYS A 740 -43.24 -16.64 40.46
C LYS A 740 -43.21 -18.10 40.00
N HIS A 741 -42.15 -18.50 39.28
CA HIS A 741 -41.27 -19.53 39.83
C HIS A 741 -39.86 -19.44 39.28
#